data_AF-A0A7S0H7F1-F1
#
_entry.id   AF-A0A7S0H7F1-F1
#
_cell.length_a   1.000
_cell.length_b   1.000
_cell.length_c   1.000
_cell.angle_alpha   90.00
_cell.angle_beta   90.00
_cell.angle_gamma   90.00
#
_symmetry.space_group_name_H-M   'P 1'
#
loop_
_entity.id
_entity.type
_entity.pdbx_description
1 polymer ?
#
loop_
_entity_poly.entity_id
_entity_poly.type
_entity_poly.pdbx_seq_one_letter_code
_entity_poly.pdbx_strand_id
1 'polypeptide(L)'
;DVMAARRRNKEESRRYEPPTDIPKDAVLFKFNHFEYNARTAMFLIPTLAILLLYGGKTTLATVIGGSIICYMLDFLGYQEPTFIAVWVTIAAMAVTIFISSIHLFLVTTFNITLIYNMLIASGALGIWGSLQFSFMQRQQPRLVLVFERMLFCITPCSPTVIITWAIIGVNGMGAAPYVLLAVMTAAYFLFVLPLRSSFRMPRKDRPKAISPTMTDLDETILGRYETAVHTLAYLLLPVMFKIAIHHSHLIASKDDVADILLLVSIPLGVVVSCSPQGSLWWCGMSNNQISWTRRFLQSVIFLIVVGSIEIRIIFHSLNQYIKLSPPWNFIAVTVAVYLFALIVLAHFAGYLESSGAMLLLSVMAVGVAVSGCLALGMPWFSMPVAALGGFFWVRFYYKRHLQDYLSFVVASGIIMTLFVVKTFFFLDFEFHPLPMSLKHVCMVLIAVVVVSLLIPGFVAVSKNQLLNGLLLVVHAVGVTVLELQLHCQFKGIYPSFLVLFSSVVGSWLAEHLFQDKRITCLSAWAMGSLYLGKMGVVMHPTRLALPAGLCLAFTVSPVYIGILYLRNSTTEGDRKVSLVASPFGKMSRTFGVVHILTIAAALVLLRHSLLEDMVKATIHGRPSEAFLLGMCLCLLPVLCAGLATHHFPSSPKLRKGFAACFCLGAVLMAIEPDMSRLGFASSMAGGRRRTWP
;
A
#
# COMPACT_ATOMS: atom_id res chain seq x y z
N ASP A 1 44.78 -12.31 16.59
CA ASP A 1 44.47 -11.17 17.49
C ASP A 1 44.47 -9.78 16.87
N VAL A 2 45.38 -9.40 15.96
CA VAL A 2 45.42 -8.04 15.38
C VAL A 2 44.15 -7.64 14.61
N MET A 3 43.50 -8.56 13.88
CA MET A 3 42.19 -8.30 13.25
C MET A 3 41.03 -8.23 14.26
N ALA A 4 41.12 -8.94 15.38
CA ALA A 4 40.13 -8.87 16.45
C ALA A 4 40.28 -7.55 17.24
N ALA A 5 41.51 -7.10 17.47
CA ALA A 5 41.83 -5.79 18.03
C ALA A 5 41.42 -4.64 17.10
N ARG A 6 41.62 -4.76 15.77
CA ARG A 6 41.08 -3.78 14.81
C ARG A 6 39.55 -3.77 14.75
N ARG A 7 38.88 -4.91 14.95
CA ARG A 7 37.42 -4.98 15.03
C ARG A 7 36.88 -4.41 16.34
N ARG A 8 37.54 -4.69 17.48
CA ARG A 8 37.24 -4.05 18.77
C ARG A 8 37.47 -2.56 18.73
N ASN A 9 38.62 -2.07 18.22
CA ASN A 9 38.85 -0.63 18.05
C ASN A 9 37.85 0.03 17.10
N LYS A 10 37.33 -0.69 16.09
CA LYS A 10 36.31 -0.17 15.15
C LYS A 10 34.88 -0.24 15.73
N GLU A 11 34.63 -1.10 16.70
CA GLU A 11 33.39 -1.16 17.49
C GLU A 11 33.42 -0.16 18.66
N GLU A 12 34.57 0.04 19.30
CA GLU A 12 34.82 1.05 20.33
C GLU A 12 34.84 2.45 19.73
N SER A 13 35.46 2.68 18.56
CA SER A 13 35.38 3.98 17.87
C SER A 13 33.97 4.34 17.38
N ARG A 14 33.04 3.36 17.34
CA ARG A 14 31.62 3.58 17.04
C ARG A 14 30.79 3.81 18.30
N ARG A 15 31.29 3.42 19.47
CA ARG A 15 30.72 3.78 20.78
C ARG A 15 31.35 5.09 21.24
N TYR A 16 30.91 6.20 20.65
CA TYR A 16 31.11 7.48 21.30
C TYR A 16 30.28 7.47 22.59
N GLU A 17 30.94 7.37 23.75
CA GLU A 17 30.30 7.62 25.04
C GLU A 17 30.30 9.14 25.27
N PRO A 18 29.12 9.76 25.48
CA PRO A 18 29.07 11.19 25.71
C PRO A 18 29.82 11.55 27.01
N PRO A 19 30.57 12.66 27.04
CA PRO A 19 31.19 13.17 28.26
C PRO A 19 30.12 13.38 29.36
N THR A 20 30.46 13.03 30.60
CA THR A 20 29.54 13.09 31.75
C THR A 20 29.24 14.53 32.23
N ASP A 21 30.10 15.48 31.88
CA ASP A 21 30.11 16.84 32.46
C ASP A 21 29.49 17.92 31.55
N ILE A 22 28.48 17.53 30.77
CA ILE A 22 27.83 18.44 29.81
C ILE A 22 26.64 19.14 30.48
N PRO A 23 26.48 20.48 30.33
CA PRO A 23 25.33 21.22 30.86
C PRO A 23 24.00 20.59 30.40
N LYS A 24 22.99 20.65 31.28
CA LYS A 24 21.72 19.93 31.09
C LYS A 24 21.02 20.26 29.76
N ASP A 25 21.29 21.44 29.20
CA ASP A 25 20.65 22.00 28.01
C ASP A 25 21.45 21.78 26.70
N ALA A 26 22.61 21.11 26.73
CA ALA A 26 23.43 20.95 25.53
C ALA A 26 22.95 19.80 24.64
N VAL A 27 22.75 20.09 23.36
CA VAL A 27 22.34 19.10 22.34
C VAL A 27 23.55 18.31 21.86
N LEU A 28 23.53 16.99 22.10
CA LEU A 28 24.55 16.05 21.63
C LEU A 28 24.29 15.62 20.18
N PHE A 29 25.23 15.91 19.28
CA PHE A 29 25.13 15.60 17.85
C PHE A 29 25.86 14.30 17.48
N LYS A 30 25.21 13.47 16.64
CA LYS A 30 25.75 12.21 16.11
C LYS A 30 25.89 12.31 14.59
N PHE A 31 27.10 12.02 14.10
CA PHE A 31 27.34 11.82 12.68
C PHE A 31 26.77 10.46 12.25
N ASN A 32 25.69 10.48 11.49
CA ASN A 32 25.04 9.28 10.97
C ASN A 32 24.43 9.54 9.59
N HIS A 33 24.12 8.47 8.87
CA HIS A 33 23.26 8.60 7.69
C HIS A 33 21.83 8.93 8.13
N PHE A 34 21.11 9.68 7.30
CA PHE A 34 19.71 10.00 7.56
C PHE A 34 18.86 8.73 7.59
N GLU A 35 18.34 8.38 8.77
CA GLU A 35 17.69 7.10 9.03
C GLU A 35 16.32 7.00 8.33
N TYR A 36 15.66 8.14 8.12
CA TYR A 36 14.31 8.22 7.56
C TYR A 36 14.25 8.41 6.05
N ASN A 37 15.37 8.17 5.35
CA ASN A 37 15.47 8.30 3.89
C ASN A 37 14.34 7.58 3.12
N ALA A 38 14.00 6.35 3.53
CA ALA A 38 12.94 5.58 2.88
C ALA A 38 11.54 6.19 3.09
N ARG A 39 11.29 6.80 4.26
CA ARG A 39 9.99 7.41 4.57
C ARG A 39 9.78 8.69 3.78
N THR A 40 10.81 9.55 3.74
CA THR A 40 10.76 10.78 2.97
C THR A 40 10.66 10.49 1.47
N ALA A 41 11.42 9.52 0.98
CA ALA A 41 11.36 9.08 -0.42
C ALA A 41 9.95 8.60 -0.82
N MET A 42 9.23 7.90 0.06
CA MET A 42 7.88 7.40 -0.21
C MET A 42 6.87 8.50 -0.57
N PHE A 43 7.07 9.73 -0.09
CA PHE A 43 6.21 10.88 -0.40
C PHE A 43 6.84 11.84 -1.43
N LEU A 44 8.13 12.13 -1.31
CA LEU A 44 8.80 13.07 -2.20
C LEU A 44 9.04 12.53 -3.60
N ILE A 45 9.30 11.24 -3.78
CA ILE A 45 9.52 10.67 -5.13
C ILE A 45 8.23 10.68 -5.95
N PRO A 46 7.06 10.22 -5.45
CA PRO A 46 5.81 10.36 -6.18
C PRO A 46 5.47 11.83 -6.47
N THR A 47 5.74 12.73 -5.53
CA THR A 47 5.52 14.17 -5.72
C THR A 47 6.42 14.72 -6.82
N LEU A 48 7.71 14.39 -6.84
CA LEU A 48 8.64 14.76 -7.90
C LEU A 48 8.17 14.22 -9.25
N ALA A 49 7.72 12.96 -9.32
CA ALA A 49 7.19 12.39 -10.55
C ALA A 49 5.98 13.18 -11.08
N ILE A 50 5.04 13.56 -10.21
CA ILE A 50 3.89 14.39 -10.56
C ILE A 50 4.35 15.78 -11.04
N LEU A 51 5.29 16.41 -10.34
CA LEU A 51 5.83 17.72 -10.72
C LEU A 51 6.55 17.68 -12.07
N LEU A 52 7.30 16.62 -12.36
CA LEU A 52 7.97 16.41 -13.64
C LEU A 52 6.96 16.18 -14.78
N LEU A 53 5.92 15.36 -14.53
CA LEU A 53 4.86 15.10 -15.50
C LEU A 53 4.09 16.38 -15.82
N TYR A 54 3.74 17.16 -14.80
CA TYR A 54 3.03 18.42 -14.96
C TYR A 54 3.91 19.50 -15.61
N GLY A 55 5.16 19.61 -15.17
CA GLY A 55 6.12 20.57 -15.70
C GLY A 55 6.56 20.29 -17.14
N GLY A 56 6.26 19.10 -17.67
CA GLY A 56 6.47 18.73 -19.06
C GLY A 56 7.94 18.54 -19.46
N LYS A 57 8.19 18.57 -20.77
CA LYS A 57 9.52 18.26 -21.36
C LYS A 57 10.63 19.19 -20.87
N THR A 58 10.34 20.48 -20.67
CA THR A 58 11.31 21.49 -20.22
C THR A 58 11.80 21.19 -18.81
N THR A 59 10.87 20.96 -17.88
CA THR A 59 11.18 20.61 -16.50
C THR A 59 11.95 19.30 -16.42
N LEU A 60 11.54 18.29 -17.19
CA LEU A 60 12.25 17.01 -17.27
C LEU A 60 13.69 17.19 -17.79
N ALA A 61 13.89 17.96 -18.86
CA ALA A 61 15.21 18.24 -19.40
C ALA A 61 16.11 18.97 -18.38
N THR A 62 15.56 19.95 -17.64
CA THR A 62 16.33 20.64 -16.60
C THR A 62 16.79 19.72 -15.47
N VAL A 63 15.93 18.80 -15.01
CA VAL A 63 16.29 17.87 -13.94
C VAL A 63 17.27 16.81 -14.43
N ILE A 64 17.11 16.27 -15.63
CA ILE A 64 18.06 15.31 -16.21
C ILE A 64 19.43 15.97 -16.43
N GLY A 65 19.46 17.15 -17.06
CA GLY A 65 20.70 17.90 -17.30
C GLY A 65 21.42 18.25 -16.00
N GLY A 66 20.67 18.78 -15.01
CA GLY A 66 21.21 19.07 -13.69
C GLY A 66 21.72 17.83 -12.95
N SER A 67 21.02 16.70 -13.06
CA SER A 67 21.44 15.42 -12.47
C SER A 67 22.74 14.90 -13.09
N ILE A 68 22.93 15.04 -14.41
CA ILE A 68 24.17 14.66 -15.09
C ILE A 68 25.33 15.52 -14.58
N ILE A 69 25.13 16.84 -14.46
CA ILE A 69 26.14 17.77 -13.93
C ILE A 69 26.49 17.40 -12.48
N CYS A 70 25.48 17.16 -11.63
CA CYS A 70 25.69 16.74 -10.24
C CYS A 70 26.49 15.43 -10.16
N TYR A 71 26.15 14.44 -10.99
CA TYR A 71 26.86 13.17 -11.04
C TYR A 71 28.31 13.33 -11.50
N MET A 72 28.58 14.17 -12.50
CA MET A 72 29.95 14.44 -12.96
C MET A 72 30.78 15.12 -11.88
N LEU A 73 30.22 16.11 -11.17
CA LEU A 73 30.91 16.81 -10.08
C LEU A 73 31.17 15.89 -8.88
N ASP A 74 30.21 15.03 -8.53
CA ASP A 74 30.36 14.03 -7.48
C ASP A 74 31.40 12.97 -7.85
N PHE A 75 31.41 12.51 -9.11
CA PHE A 75 32.42 11.58 -9.62
C PHE A 75 33.84 12.15 -9.54
N LEU A 76 34.00 13.46 -9.75
CA LEU A 76 35.27 14.17 -9.60
C LEU A 76 35.65 14.42 -8.12
N GLY A 77 34.76 14.12 -7.17
CA GLY A 77 35.00 14.28 -5.73
C GLY A 77 34.72 15.68 -5.17
N TYR A 78 34.14 16.58 -5.98
CA TYR A 78 33.88 17.96 -5.58
C TYR A 78 32.54 18.11 -4.84
N GLN A 79 32.53 17.93 -3.51
CA GLN A 79 31.29 17.91 -2.72
C GLN A 79 30.56 19.26 -2.63
N GLU A 80 31.28 20.38 -2.47
CA GLU A 80 30.67 21.72 -2.35
C GLU A 80 30.07 22.22 -3.67
N PRO A 81 30.76 22.09 -4.83
CA PRO A 81 30.15 22.37 -6.14
C PRO A 81 28.94 21.49 -6.45
N THR A 82 28.97 20.20 -6.09
CA THR A 82 27.82 19.31 -6.26
C THR A 82 26.61 19.81 -5.45
N PHE A 83 26.82 20.28 -4.22
CA PHE A 83 25.75 20.86 -3.41
C PHE A 83 25.12 22.10 -4.05
N ILE A 84 25.95 23.01 -4.59
CA ILE A 84 25.47 24.20 -5.31
C ILE A 84 24.70 23.77 -6.57
N ALA A 85 25.23 22.81 -7.33
CA ALA A 85 24.59 22.32 -8.55
C ALA A 85 23.21 21.71 -8.27
N VAL A 86 23.02 21.01 -7.16
CA VAL A 86 21.71 20.48 -6.73
C VAL A 86 20.72 21.62 -6.50
N TRP A 87 21.08 22.66 -5.74
CA TRP A 87 20.18 23.79 -5.48
C TRP A 87 19.89 24.63 -6.73
N VAL A 88 20.87 24.82 -7.61
CA VAL A 88 20.67 25.48 -8.91
C VAL A 88 19.70 24.69 -9.78
N THR A 89 19.84 23.35 -9.80
CA THR A 89 18.92 22.47 -10.54
C THR A 89 17.50 22.58 -10.01
N ILE A 90 17.32 22.59 -8.69
CA ILE A 90 16.00 22.70 -8.04
C ILE A 90 15.40 24.09 -8.26
N ALA A 91 16.20 25.16 -8.21
CA ALA A 91 15.75 26.51 -8.53
C ALA A 91 15.30 26.62 -9.99
N ALA A 92 16.09 26.07 -10.93
CA ALA A 92 15.72 26.01 -12.35
C ALA A 92 14.43 25.19 -12.58
N MET A 93 14.27 24.07 -11.88
CA MET A 93 13.06 23.26 -11.88
C MET A 93 11.86 24.05 -11.33
N ALA A 94 12.02 24.79 -10.24
CA ALA A 94 10.96 25.62 -9.67
C ALA A 94 10.51 26.73 -10.64
N VAL A 95 11.46 27.35 -11.35
CA VAL A 95 11.18 28.36 -12.38
C VAL A 95 10.43 27.74 -13.57
N THR A 96 10.86 26.57 -14.07
CA THR A 96 10.17 25.91 -15.18
C THR A 96 8.76 25.48 -14.81
N ILE A 97 8.56 24.93 -13.61
CA ILE A 97 7.22 24.61 -13.07
C ILE A 97 6.37 25.87 -12.97
N PHE A 98 6.92 26.98 -12.46
CA PHE A 98 6.19 28.24 -12.36
C PHE A 98 5.74 28.75 -13.74
N ILE A 99 6.63 28.74 -14.74
CA ILE A 99 6.32 29.13 -16.12
C ILE A 99 5.23 28.23 -16.71
N SER A 100 5.36 26.91 -16.57
CA SER A 100 4.34 25.95 -17.03
C SER A 100 2.98 26.16 -16.33
N SER A 101 2.99 26.71 -15.12
CA SER A 101 1.79 26.97 -14.33
C SER A 101 1.08 28.28 -14.65
N ILE A 102 1.63 29.15 -15.51
CA ILE A 102 1.06 30.49 -15.78
C ILE A 102 -0.39 30.39 -16.28
N HIS A 103 -0.72 29.36 -17.07
CA HIS A 103 -2.07 29.13 -17.56
C HIS A 103 -3.10 28.93 -16.41
N LEU A 104 -2.70 28.36 -15.27
CA LEU A 104 -3.60 28.14 -14.14
C LEU A 104 -4.12 29.46 -13.54
N PHE A 105 -3.34 30.54 -13.63
CA PHE A 105 -3.77 31.86 -13.16
C PHE A 105 -4.93 32.42 -13.97
N LEU A 106 -5.03 32.05 -15.25
CA LEU A 106 -6.13 32.48 -16.13
C LEU A 106 -7.47 31.85 -15.72
N VAL A 107 -7.43 30.68 -15.07
CA VAL A 107 -8.63 29.93 -14.69
C VAL A 107 -9.20 30.44 -13.36
N THR A 108 -8.39 30.53 -12.30
CA THR A 108 -8.80 31.12 -11.01
C THR A 108 -7.61 31.68 -10.22
N THR A 109 -7.85 32.76 -9.45
CA THR A 109 -6.88 33.32 -8.50
C THR A 109 -6.52 32.34 -7.38
N PHE A 110 -7.40 31.42 -7.03
CA PHE A 110 -7.15 30.41 -5.99
C PHE A 110 -6.04 29.41 -6.38
N ASN A 111 -5.76 29.23 -7.67
CA ASN A 111 -4.67 28.37 -8.14
C ASN A 111 -3.27 28.88 -7.73
N ILE A 112 -3.12 30.14 -7.29
CA ILE A 112 -1.88 30.65 -6.68
C ILE A 112 -1.45 29.77 -5.50
N THR A 113 -2.40 29.30 -4.70
CA THR A 113 -2.12 28.45 -3.53
C THR A 113 -1.56 27.07 -3.91
N LEU A 114 -2.00 26.52 -5.05
CA LEU A 114 -1.47 25.27 -5.57
C LEU A 114 -0.03 25.43 -6.07
N ILE A 115 0.25 26.52 -6.78
CA ILE A 115 1.60 26.84 -7.26
C ILE A 115 2.55 27.04 -6.08
N TYR A 116 2.10 27.76 -5.04
CA TYR A 116 2.88 27.90 -3.81
C TYR A 116 3.19 26.55 -3.16
N ASN A 117 2.22 25.62 -3.12
CA ASN A 117 2.45 24.25 -2.66
C ASN A 117 3.49 23.50 -3.51
N MET A 118 3.47 23.64 -4.84
CA MET A 118 4.45 23.03 -5.75
C MET A 118 5.87 23.58 -5.53
N LEU A 119 6.00 24.89 -5.26
CA LEU A 119 7.29 25.51 -4.93
C LEU A 119 7.81 25.03 -3.56
N ILE A 120 6.93 24.92 -2.56
CA ILE A 120 7.28 24.36 -1.24
C ILE A 120 7.77 22.90 -1.38
N ALA A 121 7.09 22.06 -2.17
CA ALA A 121 7.51 20.68 -2.39
C ALA A 121 8.89 20.61 -3.06
N SER A 122 9.16 21.54 -3.99
CA SER A 122 10.45 21.67 -4.66
C SER A 122 11.56 22.08 -3.66
N GLY A 123 11.27 23.00 -2.74
CA GLY A 123 12.15 23.33 -1.62
C GLY A 123 12.41 22.14 -0.69
N ALA A 124 11.39 21.34 -0.39
CA ALA A 124 11.52 20.13 0.42
C ALA A 124 12.46 19.08 -0.21
N LEU A 125 12.43 18.93 -1.54
CA LEU A 125 13.40 18.11 -2.27
C LEU A 125 14.84 18.61 -2.08
N GLY A 126 15.05 19.94 -2.07
CA GLY A 126 16.36 20.55 -1.83
C GLY A 126 16.87 20.32 -0.41
N ILE A 127 15.99 20.45 0.57
CA ILE A 127 16.30 20.13 1.97
C ILE A 127 16.66 18.64 2.12
N TRP A 128 15.89 17.75 1.49
CA TRP A 128 16.16 16.31 1.52
C TRP A 128 17.50 15.94 0.86
N GLY A 129 17.83 16.55 -0.27
CA GLY A 129 19.14 16.41 -0.91
C GLY A 129 20.28 16.94 -0.03
N SER A 130 20.07 18.08 0.63
CA SER A 130 21.06 18.71 1.52
C SER A 130 21.46 17.81 2.69
N LEU A 131 20.52 17.04 3.25
CA LEU A 131 20.78 16.11 4.36
C LEU A 131 21.69 14.93 3.98
N GLN A 132 21.86 14.62 2.69
CA GLN A 132 22.72 13.52 2.23
C GLN A 132 24.21 13.89 2.26
N PHE A 133 24.54 15.18 2.29
CA PHE A 133 25.92 15.64 2.24
C PHE A 133 26.58 15.57 3.62
N SER A 134 27.65 14.77 3.72
CA SER A 134 28.39 14.62 4.98
C SER A 134 29.14 15.89 5.42
N PHE A 135 29.51 16.78 4.49
CA PHE A 135 30.19 18.04 4.82
C PHE A 135 29.27 18.98 5.63
N MET A 136 27.98 19.04 5.28
CA MET A 136 26.98 19.86 5.98
C MET A 136 26.86 19.46 7.46
N GLN A 137 26.91 18.15 7.73
CA GLN A 137 26.87 17.62 9.10
C GLN A 137 28.09 18.07 9.92
N ARG A 138 29.27 18.19 9.29
CA ARG A 138 30.53 18.58 9.95
C ARG A 138 30.64 20.08 10.19
N GLN A 139 30.27 20.89 9.20
CA GLN A 139 30.42 22.34 9.27
C GLN A 139 29.29 23.01 10.07
N GLN A 140 28.04 22.56 9.89
CA GLN A 140 26.87 23.22 10.49
C GLN A 140 25.84 22.22 11.04
N PRO A 141 26.14 21.53 12.16
CA PRO A 141 25.27 20.50 12.74
C PRO A 141 23.89 21.04 13.18
N ARG A 142 23.81 22.31 13.60
CA ARG A 142 22.55 22.95 13.98
C ARG A 142 21.59 23.09 12.79
N LEU A 143 22.13 23.42 11.62
CA LEU A 143 21.34 23.62 10.41
C LEU A 143 20.77 22.28 9.92
N VAL A 144 21.52 21.18 10.06
CA VAL A 144 21.04 19.82 9.77
C VAL A 144 19.83 19.44 10.63
N LEU A 145 19.82 19.80 11.93
CA LEU A 145 18.66 19.56 12.80
C LEU A 145 17.44 20.37 12.37
N VAL A 146 17.64 21.63 11.95
CA VAL A 146 16.56 22.48 11.43
C VAL A 146 16.01 21.91 10.13
N PHE A 147 16.88 21.45 9.23
CA PHE A 147 16.49 20.80 7.97
C PHE A 147 15.71 19.50 8.20
N GLU A 148 16.14 18.66 9.15
CA GLU A 148 15.37 17.46 9.52
C GLU A 148 13.97 17.83 10.02
N ARG A 149 13.86 18.80 10.94
CA ARG A 149 12.56 19.26 11.46
C ARG A 149 11.67 19.90 10.40
N MET A 150 12.23 20.78 9.56
CA MET A 150 11.50 21.42 8.45
C MET A 150 10.98 20.39 7.45
N LEU A 151 11.81 19.39 7.11
CA LEU A 151 11.41 18.33 6.19
C LEU A 151 10.21 17.54 6.73
N PHE A 152 10.22 17.20 8.02
CA PHE A 152 9.11 16.50 8.68
C PHE A 152 7.85 17.37 8.87
N CYS A 153 7.98 18.69 8.97
CA CYS A 153 6.84 19.61 9.01
C CYS A 153 6.21 19.81 7.61
N ILE A 154 7.02 19.92 6.56
CA ILE A 154 6.56 20.28 5.22
C ILE A 154 5.97 19.07 4.47
N THR A 155 6.61 17.91 4.59
CA THR A 155 6.25 16.69 3.85
C THR A 155 4.79 16.23 4.06
N PRO A 156 4.21 16.24 5.28
CA PRO A 156 2.82 15.86 5.48
C PRO A 156 1.80 16.93 5.04
N CYS A 157 2.23 18.10 4.57
CA CYS A 157 1.34 19.18 4.15
C CYS A 157 1.33 19.40 2.63
N SER A 158 2.49 19.65 2.02
CA SER A 158 2.56 20.03 0.59
C SER A 158 2.49 18.82 -0.36
N PRO A 159 3.38 17.81 -0.25
CA PRO A 159 3.31 16.57 -1.04
C PRO A 159 1.95 15.89 -1.05
N THR A 160 1.28 15.85 0.10
CA THR A 160 -0.05 15.23 0.25
C THR A 160 -1.12 15.93 -0.58
N VAL A 161 -1.07 17.26 -0.70
CA VAL A 161 -1.99 18.03 -1.54
C VAL A 161 -1.71 17.78 -3.02
N ILE A 162 -0.44 17.75 -3.42
CA ILE A 162 -0.04 17.52 -4.82
C ILE A 162 -0.42 16.10 -5.27
N ILE A 163 -0.17 15.08 -4.44
CA ILE A 163 -0.56 13.70 -4.69
C ILE A 163 -2.07 13.59 -4.80
N THR A 164 -2.81 14.21 -3.87
CA THR A 164 -4.28 14.22 -3.89
C THR A 164 -4.82 14.87 -5.15
N TRP A 165 -4.27 16.03 -5.53
CA TRP A 165 -4.65 16.74 -6.75
C TRP A 165 -4.42 15.89 -8.01
N ALA A 166 -3.27 15.23 -8.12
CA ALA A 166 -2.98 14.34 -9.26
C ALA A 166 -3.97 13.16 -9.33
N ILE A 167 -4.29 12.52 -8.20
CA ILE A 167 -5.23 11.41 -8.15
C ILE A 167 -6.64 11.88 -8.52
N ILE A 168 -7.09 13.04 -8.02
CA ILE A 168 -8.39 13.63 -8.35
C ILE A 168 -8.45 13.99 -9.83
N GLY A 169 -7.36 14.49 -10.42
CA GLY A 169 -7.28 14.78 -11.86
C GLY A 169 -7.58 13.57 -12.74
N VAL A 170 -7.27 12.36 -12.25
CA VAL A 170 -7.52 11.09 -12.98
C VAL A 170 -8.88 10.47 -12.62
N ASN A 171 -9.24 10.45 -11.34
CA ASN A 171 -10.41 9.72 -10.83
C ASN A 171 -11.69 10.57 -10.71
N GLY A 172 -11.58 11.89 -10.88
CA GLY A 172 -12.69 12.84 -10.69
C GLY A 172 -12.91 13.25 -9.23
N MET A 173 -13.81 14.23 -9.04
CA MET A 173 -14.02 14.88 -7.73
C MET A 173 -14.87 14.08 -6.72
N GLY A 174 -15.63 13.09 -7.17
CA GLY A 174 -16.63 12.42 -6.31
C GLY A 174 -16.07 11.76 -5.04
N ALA A 175 -14.86 11.20 -5.10
CA ALA A 175 -14.18 10.56 -3.97
C ALA A 175 -13.04 11.41 -3.38
N ALA A 176 -12.92 12.69 -3.78
CA ALA A 176 -11.80 13.54 -3.44
C ALA A 176 -11.50 13.66 -1.92
N PRO A 177 -12.49 13.83 -1.03
CA PRO A 177 -12.25 13.88 0.43
C PRO A 177 -11.67 12.59 1.00
N TYR A 178 -12.09 11.44 0.47
CA TYR A 178 -11.60 10.13 0.89
C TYR A 178 -10.18 9.85 0.40
N VAL A 179 -9.84 10.30 -0.81
CA VAL A 179 -8.46 10.25 -1.33
C VAL A 179 -7.55 11.10 -0.45
N LEU A 180 -7.95 12.33 -0.12
CA LEU A 180 -7.19 13.20 0.77
C LEU A 180 -6.99 12.54 2.14
N LEU A 181 -8.04 11.98 2.73
CA LEU A 181 -7.97 11.26 4.00
C LEU A 181 -6.98 10.10 3.93
N ALA A 182 -6.98 9.30 2.86
CA ALA A 182 -6.07 8.17 2.71
C ALA A 182 -4.60 8.62 2.62
N VAL A 183 -4.31 9.63 1.81
CA VAL A 183 -2.95 10.19 1.64
C VAL A 183 -2.46 10.85 2.94
N MET A 184 -3.33 11.60 3.62
CA MET A 184 -3.04 12.19 4.93
C MET A 184 -2.81 11.12 6.01
N THR A 185 -3.57 10.01 5.98
CA THR A 185 -3.40 8.89 6.92
C THR A 185 -2.02 8.27 6.75
N ALA A 186 -1.57 8.04 5.51
CA ALA A 186 -0.22 7.55 5.24
C ALA A 186 0.85 8.54 5.75
N ALA A 187 0.65 9.84 5.54
CA ALA A 187 1.55 10.87 6.05
C ALA A 187 1.58 10.91 7.60
N TYR A 188 0.44 10.70 8.24
CA TYR A 188 0.30 10.66 9.69
C TYR A 188 1.18 9.57 10.31
N PHE A 189 1.10 8.34 9.79
CA PHE A 189 1.91 7.21 10.26
C PHE A 189 3.41 7.40 10.04
N LEU A 190 3.81 8.04 8.94
CA LEU A 190 5.23 8.16 8.59
C LEU A 190 5.95 9.32 9.27
N PHE A 191 5.25 10.45 9.48
CA PHE A 191 5.87 11.71 9.90
C PHE A 191 5.33 12.28 11.23
N VAL A 192 4.04 12.09 11.54
CA VAL A 192 3.38 12.81 12.67
C VAL A 192 3.52 12.09 13.99
N LEU A 193 3.54 10.75 13.97
CA LEU A 193 3.85 9.96 15.17
C LEU A 193 5.20 10.39 15.76
N PRO A 194 5.38 10.31 17.10
CA PRO A 194 6.62 10.75 17.73
C PRO A 194 7.79 9.92 17.20
N LEU A 195 8.78 10.60 16.62
CA LEU A 195 9.97 9.99 16.05
C LEU A 195 11.21 10.68 16.60
N ARG A 196 12.25 9.89 16.87
CA ARG A 196 13.53 10.39 17.34
C ARG A 196 14.33 11.01 16.21
N SER A 197 15.07 12.08 16.49
CA SER A 197 15.97 12.66 15.49
C SER A 197 17.09 11.68 15.09
N SER A 198 17.44 11.66 13.81
CA SER A 198 18.53 10.83 13.25
C SER A 198 19.91 11.27 13.74
N PHE A 199 20.02 12.55 14.10
CA PHE A 199 21.29 13.22 14.37
C PHE A 199 21.48 13.59 15.85
N ARG A 200 20.48 13.36 16.71
CA ARG A 200 20.61 13.58 18.16
C ARG A 200 20.97 12.28 18.88
N MET A 201 21.88 12.36 19.85
CA MET A 201 22.18 11.19 20.70
C MET A 201 21.16 11.06 21.84
N PRO A 202 20.60 9.86 22.08
CA PRO A 202 19.80 9.62 23.27
C PRO A 202 20.69 9.65 24.52
N ARG A 203 20.22 10.31 25.59
CA ARG A 203 20.93 10.38 26.87
C ARG A 203 20.92 9.02 27.57
N LYS A 204 22.02 8.63 28.22
CA LYS A 204 22.25 7.28 28.79
C LYS A 204 21.21 6.90 29.87
N ASP A 205 20.63 7.90 30.54
CA ASP A 205 19.70 7.72 31.67
C ASP A 205 18.23 7.56 31.26
N ARG A 206 17.93 7.52 29.95
CA ARG A 206 16.55 7.60 29.45
C ARG A 206 16.08 6.32 28.78
N PRO A 207 14.78 5.97 28.93
CA PRO A 207 14.23 4.75 28.36
C PRO A 207 14.41 4.72 26.84
N LYS A 208 14.85 3.56 26.32
CA LYS A 208 15.01 3.33 24.88
C LYS A 208 13.67 3.34 24.12
N ALA A 209 12.54 3.18 24.81
CA ALA A 209 11.20 3.30 24.22
C ALA A 209 10.64 4.71 24.40
N ILE A 210 9.94 5.21 23.37
CA ILE A 210 9.21 6.47 23.44
C ILE A 210 8.08 6.29 24.45
N SER A 211 8.14 7.04 25.55
CA SER A 211 7.06 7.06 26.53
C SER A 211 6.06 8.18 26.20
N PRO A 212 4.76 7.96 26.43
CA PRO A 212 3.72 8.98 26.23
C PRO A 212 3.90 10.24 27.10
N THR A 213 4.80 10.20 28.08
CA THR A 213 5.10 11.27 29.03
C THR A 213 6.47 11.92 28.78
N MET A 214 7.00 11.91 27.54
CA MET A 214 8.23 12.66 27.25
C MET A 214 8.01 14.16 27.49
N THR A 215 8.67 14.66 28.52
CA THR A 215 8.68 16.07 28.92
C THR A 215 9.57 16.91 28.04
N ASP A 216 10.52 16.29 27.34
CA ASP A 216 11.63 17.02 26.74
C ASP A 216 11.49 17.11 25.23
N LEU A 217 11.37 18.35 24.77
CA LEU A 217 11.37 18.82 23.37
C LEU A 217 12.64 18.40 22.59
N ASP A 218 13.63 17.81 23.26
CA ASP A 218 14.99 17.71 22.77
C ASP A 218 15.35 16.38 22.11
N GLU A 219 14.45 15.39 22.07
CA GLU A 219 14.74 14.09 21.42
C GLU A 219 13.87 13.80 20.19
N THR A 220 12.67 14.39 20.10
CA THR A 220 11.76 14.19 18.98
C THR A 220 12.06 15.17 17.83
N ILE A 221 11.78 14.75 16.60
CA ILE A 221 11.91 15.63 15.43
C ILE A 221 10.87 16.75 15.48
N LEU A 222 9.61 16.38 15.72
CA LEU A 222 8.49 17.31 15.83
C LEU A 222 8.26 17.68 17.30
N GLY A 223 7.97 18.96 17.54
CA GLY A 223 7.52 19.46 18.84
C GLY A 223 6.02 19.24 19.07
N ARG A 224 5.55 19.48 20.30
CA ARG A 224 4.12 19.34 20.67
C ARG A 224 3.19 20.17 19.79
N TYR A 225 3.57 21.41 19.52
CA TYR A 225 2.79 22.33 18.69
C TYR A 225 2.65 21.82 17.26
N GLU A 226 3.75 21.39 16.64
CA GLU A 226 3.75 20.87 15.26
C GLU A 226 2.92 19.59 15.16
N THR A 227 3.09 18.65 16.10
CA THR A 227 2.26 17.44 16.14
C THR A 227 0.79 17.77 16.33
N ALA A 228 0.44 18.74 17.19
CA ALA A 228 -0.94 19.17 17.39
C ALA A 228 -1.53 19.77 16.09
N VAL A 229 -0.80 20.65 15.41
CA VAL A 229 -1.22 21.26 14.14
C VAL A 229 -1.42 20.19 13.06
N HIS A 230 -0.48 19.25 12.91
CA HIS A 230 -0.63 18.17 11.92
C HIS A 230 -1.77 17.20 12.27
N THR A 231 -1.97 16.91 13.55
CA THR A 231 -3.09 16.05 13.99
C THR A 231 -4.43 16.74 13.78
N LEU A 232 -4.52 18.04 14.06
CA LEU A 232 -5.73 18.83 13.81
C LEU A 232 -6.02 18.95 12.31
N ALA A 233 -4.99 19.18 11.49
CA ALA A 233 -5.12 19.17 10.04
C ALA A 233 -5.60 17.81 9.53
N TYR A 234 -5.07 16.70 10.06
CA TYR A 234 -5.52 15.35 9.69
C TYR A 234 -6.99 15.10 10.02
N LEU A 235 -7.48 15.59 11.16
CA LEU A 235 -8.87 15.43 11.60
C LEU A 235 -9.85 16.32 10.82
N LEU A 236 -9.47 17.57 10.53
CA LEU A 236 -10.39 18.58 9.99
C LEU A 236 -10.32 18.75 8.47
N LEU A 237 -9.14 18.64 7.87
CA LEU A 237 -8.94 19.01 6.46
C LEU A 237 -9.81 18.17 5.49
N PRO A 238 -9.96 16.84 5.64
CA PRO A 238 -10.83 16.06 4.77
C PRO A 238 -12.31 16.48 4.84
N VAL A 239 -12.79 16.81 6.06
CA VAL A 239 -14.16 17.25 6.30
C VAL A 239 -14.40 18.63 5.71
N MET A 240 -13.48 19.56 5.98
CA MET A 240 -13.52 20.91 5.40
C MET A 240 -13.47 20.87 3.88
N PHE A 241 -12.72 19.92 3.30
CA PHE A 241 -12.66 19.74 1.86
C PHE A 241 -13.99 19.23 1.28
N LYS A 242 -14.65 18.25 1.91
CA LYS A 242 -16.01 17.82 1.53
C LYS A 242 -17.01 18.99 1.62
N ILE A 243 -16.95 19.75 2.72
CA ILE A 243 -17.80 20.94 2.93
C ILE A 243 -17.57 21.98 1.85
N ALA A 244 -16.33 22.29 1.50
CA ALA A 244 -16.02 23.27 0.47
C ALA A 244 -16.56 22.87 -0.91
N ILE A 245 -16.38 21.60 -1.30
CA ILE A 245 -16.86 21.08 -2.60
C ILE A 245 -18.39 21.06 -2.66
N HIS A 246 -19.06 20.64 -1.59
CA HIS A 246 -20.51 20.39 -1.59
C HIS A 246 -21.32 21.40 -0.78
N HIS A 247 -20.79 22.62 -0.57
CA HIS A 247 -21.39 23.61 0.34
C HIS A 247 -22.87 23.92 0.07
N SER A 248 -23.33 23.77 -1.17
CA SER A 248 -24.74 23.97 -1.57
C SER A 248 -25.68 22.80 -1.22
N HIS A 249 -25.18 21.59 -0.96
CA HIS A 249 -25.99 20.37 -0.79
C HIS A 249 -25.68 19.56 0.47
N LEU A 250 -24.91 20.10 1.41
CA LEU A 250 -24.32 19.40 2.57
C LEU A 250 -25.25 18.56 3.47
N ILE A 251 -26.55 18.85 3.50
CA ILE A 251 -27.53 18.17 4.37
C ILE A 251 -28.78 17.72 3.57
N ALA A 252 -28.75 17.87 2.24
CA ALA A 252 -29.90 17.51 1.41
C ALA A 252 -30.11 15.98 1.33
N SER A 253 -29.05 15.20 1.52
CA SER A 253 -29.09 13.74 1.45
C SER A 253 -28.62 13.08 2.75
N LYS A 254 -29.18 11.92 3.07
CA LYS A 254 -28.72 11.07 4.19
C LYS A 254 -27.27 10.59 3.98
N ASP A 255 -26.85 10.47 2.72
CA ASP A 255 -25.53 10.01 2.33
C ASP A 255 -24.45 11.05 2.64
N ASP A 256 -24.74 12.35 2.48
CA ASP A 256 -23.80 13.41 2.82
C ASP A 256 -23.57 13.50 4.34
N VAL A 257 -24.61 13.26 5.15
CA VAL A 257 -24.46 13.18 6.61
C VAL A 257 -23.61 11.98 7.00
N ALA A 258 -23.85 10.81 6.39
CA ALA A 258 -23.05 9.61 6.62
C ALA A 258 -21.58 9.83 6.19
N ASP A 259 -21.34 10.53 5.07
CA ASP A 259 -20.01 10.88 4.58
C ASP A 259 -19.25 11.78 5.57
N ILE A 260 -19.88 12.82 6.09
CA ILE A 260 -19.26 13.71 7.10
C ILE A 260 -18.93 12.91 8.36
N LEU A 261 -19.84 12.08 8.83
CA LEU A 261 -19.60 11.21 9.99
C LEU A 261 -18.44 10.25 9.75
N LEU A 262 -18.30 9.67 8.56
CA LEU A 262 -17.15 8.82 8.21
C LEU A 262 -15.83 9.60 8.16
N LEU A 263 -15.84 10.77 7.52
CA LEU A 263 -14.66 11.62 7.37
C LEU A 263 -14.16 12.17 8.72
N VAL A 264 -15.02 12.30 9.73
CA VAL A 264 -14.62 12.65 11.11
C VAL A 264 -14.19 11.41 11.90
N SER A 265 -14.99 10.34 11.84
CA SER A 265 -14.82 9.17 12.72
C SER A 265 -13.60 8.33 12.36
N ILE A 266 -13.28 8.15 11.08
CA ILE A 266 -12.11 7.37 10.63
C ILE A 266 -10.78 7.95 11.13
N PRO A 267 -10.43 9.23 10.84
CA PRO A 267 -9.16 9.78 11.30
C PRO A 267 -9.08 9.87 12.82
N LEU A 268 -10.20 10.16 13.50
CA LEU A 268 -10.26 10.12 14.95
C LEU A 268 -10.01 8.71 15.49
N GLY A 269 -10.58 7.69 14.85
CA GLY A 269 -10.35 6.29 15.17
C GLY A 269 -8.87 5.89 15.02
N VAL A 270 -8.20 6.39 13.98
CA VAL A 270 -6.76 6.15 13.76
C VAL A 270 -5.92 6.81 14.85
N VAL A 271 -6.15 8.10 15.15
CA VAL A 271 -5.44 8.84 16.22
C VAL A 271 -5.59 8.11 17.56
N VAL A 272 -6.81 7.74 17.92
CA VAL A 272 -7.10 7.03 19.17
C VAL A 272 -6.47 5.64 19.20
N SER A 273 -6.53 4.88 18.09
CA SER A 273 -5.92 3.55 18.01
C SER A 273 -4.40 3.60 18.10
N CYS A 274 -3.77 4.67 17.61
CA CYS A 274 -2.33 4.91 17.67
C CYS A 274 -1.87 5.53 19.00
N SER A 275 -2.77 5.70 19.97
CA SER A 275 -2.45 6.17 21.31
C SER A 275 -1.28 5.41 21.99
N PRO A 276 -1.17 4.06 21.91
CA PRO A 276 -0.02 3.34 22.48
C PRO A 276 1.33 3.74 21.87
N GLN A 277 1.33 4.20 20.61
CA GLN A 277 2.52 4.67 19.91
C GLN A 277 2.82 6.15 20.20
N GLY A 278 2.06 6.77 21.09
CA GLY A 278 2.22 8.17 21.50
C GLY A 278 1.48 9.17 20.61
N SER A 279 0.48 8.78 19.82
CA SER A 279 -0.32 9.72 18.99
C SER A 279 -0.92 10.90 19.77
N LEU A 280 -1.35 10.68 21.02
CA LEU A 280 -1.97 11.68 21.90
C LEU A 280 -0.97 12.37 22.85
N TRP A 281 0.34 12.21 22.64
CA TRP A 281 1.37 12.76 23.54
C TRP A 281 1.32 14.29 23.68
N TRP A 282 0.87 14.98 22.63
CA TRP A 282 0.75 16.43 22.59
C TRP A 282 -0.35 16.95 23.54
N CYS A 283 -1.32 16.12 23.93
CA CYS A 283 -2.37 16.48 24.88
C CYS A 283 -1.88 16.56 26.34
N GLY A 284 -0.70 16.03 26.66
CA GLY A 284 -0.16 16.05 28.03
C GLY A 284 -0.97 15.26 29.07
N MET A 285 -1.85 14.34 28.64
CA MET A 285 -2.70 13.54 29.53
C MET A 285 -1.90 12.44 30.26
N SER A 286 -2.39 12.02 31.43
CA SER A 286 -1.81 10.87 32.14
C SER A 286 -2.14 9.54 31.46
N ASN A 287 -1.29 8.51 31.64
CA ASN A 287 -1.47 7.20 30.99
C ASN A 287 -2.82 6.53 31.29
N ASN A 288 -3.31 6.69 32.52
CA ASN A 288 -4.60 6.13 32.92
C ASN A 288 -5.75 6.81 32.16
N GLN A 289 -5.74 8.15 32.11
CA GLN A 289 -6.73 8.92 31.35
C GLN A 289 -6.67 8.59 29.85
N ILE A 290 -5.48 8.44 29.28
CA ILE A 290 -5.30 8.05 27.88
C ILE A 290 -5.93 6.68 27.61
N SER A 291 -5.68 5.68 28.47
CA SER A 291 -6.18 4.32 28.28
C SER A 291 -7.71 4.23 28.36
N TRP A 292 -8.32 4.97 29.28
CA TRP A 292 -9.78 5.03 29.46
C TRP A 292 -10.43 5.76 28.29
N THR A 293 -9.93 6.96 27.96
CA THR A 293 -10.42 7.78 26.84
C THR A 293 -10.32 7.00 25.53
N ARG A 294 -9.22 6.27 25.32
CA ARG A 294 -9.03 5.42 24.15
C ARG A 294 -10.12 4.36 24.01
N ARG A 295 -10.33 3.55 25.04
CA ARG A 295 -11.31 2.44 24.99
C ARG A 295 -12.73 2.96 24.77
N PHE A 296 -13.10 4.02 25.48
CA PHE A 296 -14.42 4.63 25.36
C PHE A 296 -14.63 5.21 23.96
N LEU A 297 -13.73 6.09 23.52
CA LEU A 297 -13.85 6.80 22.26
C LEU A 297 -13.76 5.84 21.06
N GLN A 298 -12.89 4.83 21.12
CA GLN A 298 -12.78 3.80 20.07
C GLN A 298 -14.08 2.99 19.93
N SER A 299 -14.77 2.68 21.03
CA SER A 299 -16.05 1.96 21.00
C SER A 299 -17.16 2.81 20.36
N VAL A 300 -17.25 4.09 20.74
CA VAL A 300 -18.21 5.04 20.17
C VAL A 300 -17.96 5.25 18.68
N ILE A 301 -16.69 5.48 18.30
CA ILE A 301 -16.29 5.66 16.90
C ILE A 301 -16.65 4.45 16.06
N PHE A 302 -16.38 3.24 16.56
CA PHE A 302 -16.70 2.01 15.82
C PHE A 302 -18.20 1.90 15.52
N LEU A 303 -19.07 2.22 16.48
CA LEU A 303 -20.52 2.22 16.27
C LEU A 303 -20.96 3.29 15.26
N ILE A 304 -20.38 4.50 15.32
CA ILE A 304 -20.67 5.57 14.33
C ILE A 304 -20.25 5.12 12.92
N VAL A 305 -19.05 4.55 12.76
CA VAL A 305 -18.57 4.05 11.47
C VAL A 305 -19.50 2.97 10.92
N VAL A 306 -19.92 2.03 11.77
CA VAL A 306 -20.88 0.97 11.40
C VAL A 306 -22.21 1.56 10.94
N GLY A 307 -22.78 2.51 11.69
CA GLY A 307 -24.03 3.18 11.32
C GLY A 307 -23.91 3.98 10.01
N SER A 308 -22.79 4.67 9.78
CA SER A 308 -22.57 5.38 8.51
C SER A 308 -22.39 4.44 7.32
N ILE A 309 -21.74 3.29 7.51
CA ILE A 309 -21.63 2.24 6.48
C ILE A 309 -23.01 1.64 6.18
N GLU A 310 -23.85 1.43 7.19
CA GLU A 310 -25.20 0.93 7.01
C GLU A 310 -26.03 1.86 6.10
N ILE A 311 -26.01 3.17 6.38
CA ILE A 311 -26.74 4.16 5.55
C ILE A 311 -26.18 4.17 4.12
N ARG A 312 -24.86 4.33 3.97
CA ARG A 312 -24.23 4.60 2.68
C ARG A 312 -24.05 3.36 1.79
N ILE A 313 -23.81 2.19 2.38
CA ILE A 313 -23.55 0.98 1.60
C ILE A 313 -24.81 0.12 1.55
N ILE A 314 -25.43 -0.15 2.69
CA ILE A 314 -26.52 -1.13 2.75
C ILE A 314 -27.81 -0.52 2.22
N PHE A 315 -28.23 0.64 2.72
CA PHE A 315 -29.50 1.26 2.29
C PHE A 315 -29.40 2.06 1.00
N HIS A 316 -28.23 2.59 0.63
CA HIS A 316 -28.08 3.29 -0.65
C HIS A 316 -27.72 2.31 -1.79
N SER A 317 -26.63 1.53 -1.65
CA SER A 317 -26.14 0.66 -2.73
C SER A 317 -26.79 -0.72 -2.79
N LEU A 318 -27.10 -1.34 -1.64
CA LEU A 318 -27.59 -2.72 -1.58
C LEU A 318 -29.11 -2.83 -1.37
N ASN A 319 -29.84 -1.71 -1.43
CA ASN A 319 -31.30 -1.68 -1.20
C ASN A 319 -32.07 -2.64 -2.11
N GLN A 320 -31.59 -2.84 -3.33
CA GLN A 320 -32.20 -3.73 -4.33
C GLN A 320 -32.23 -5.20 -3.89
N TYR A 321 -31.33 -5.60 -2.97
CA TYR A 321 -31.28 -6.95 -2.44
C TYR A 321 -32.15 -7.14 -1.19
N ILE A 322 -32.60 -6.04 -0.58
CA ILE A 322 -33.44 -6.06 0.61
C ILE A 322 -34.89 -6.19 0.17
N LYS A 323 -35.52 -7.31 0.50
CA LYS A 323 -36.88 -7.64 0.03
C LYS A 323 -37.99 -7.32 1.02
N LEU A 324 -37.64 -6.93 2.25
CA LEU A 324 -38.63 -6.50 3.25
C LEU A 324 -39.17 -5.10 2.94
N SER A 325 -40.44 -4.90 3.24
CA SER A 325 -41.05 -3.57 3.23
C SER A 325 -40.57 -2.74 4.42
N PRO A 326 -40.44 -1.41 4.27
CA PRO A 326 -40.33 -0.50 5.41
C PRO A 326 -41.51 -0.64 6.37
N PRO A 327 -41.30 -0.59 7.70
CA PRO A 327 -40.05 -0.31 8.42
C PRO A 327 -39.18 -1.55 8.74
N TRP A 328 -39.65 -2.76 8.40
CA TRP A 328 -39.02 -4.02 8.79
C TRP A 328 -37.65 -4.25 8.13
N ASN A 329 -37.42 -3.67 6.95
CA ASN A 329 -36.10 -3.66 6.32
C ASN A 329 -35.05 -2.96 7.20
N PHE A 330 -35.36 -1.79 7.75
CA PHE A 330 -34.46 -1.05 8.62
C PHE A 330 -34.16 -1.85 9.88
N ILE A 331 -35.21 -2.35 10.55
CA ILE A 331 -35.05 -3.11 11.80
C ILE A 331 -34.20 -4.37 11.58
N ALA A 332 -34.48 -5.17 10.56
CA ALA A 332 -33.75 -6.42 10.31
C ALA A 332 -32.26 -6.17 10.00
N VAL A 333 -31.97 -5.18 9.15
CA VAL A 333 -30.60 -4.81 8.79
C VAL A 333 -29.86 -4.22 9.99
N THR A 334 -30.44 -3.25 10.69
CA THR A 334 -29.81 -2.62 11.86
C THR A 334 -29.52 -3.65 12.94
N VAL A 335 -30.46 -4.56 13.23
CA VAL A 335 -30.22 -5.65 14.20
C VAL A 335 -29.09 -6.56 13.74
N ALA A 336 -29.04 -6.97 12.46
CA ALA A 336 -27.95 -7.81 11.95
C ALA A 336 -26.58 -7.14 12.10
N VAL A 337 -26.49 -5.88 11.66
CA VAL A 337 -25.25 -5.12 11.58
C VAL A 337 -24.73 -4.75 12.99
N TYR A 338 -25.60 -4.26 13.87
CA TYR A 338 -25.19 -3.88 15.23
C TYR A 338 -24.90 -5.08 16.12
N LEU A 339 -25.65 -6.19 16.01
CA LEU A 339 -25.29 -7.41 16.75
C LEU A 339 -23.92 -7.92 16.30
N PHE A 340 -23.63 -7.92 15.00
CA PHE A 340 -22.31 -8.29 14.49
C PHE A 340 -21.22 -7.34 15.00
N ALA A 341 -21.46 -6.03 14.96
CA ALA A 341 -20.55 -5.03 15.50
C ALA A 341 -20.26 -5.22 17.00
N LEU A 342 -21.29 -5.53 17.78
CA LEU A 342 -21.14 -5.81 19.21
C LEU A 342 -20.36 -7.11 19.48
N ILE A 343 -20.53 -8.17 18.67
CA ILE A 343 -19.71 -9.39 18.76
C ILE A 343 -18.22 -9.05 18.53
N VAL A 344 -17.93 -8.26 17.51
CA VAL A 344 -16.55 -7.83 17.18
C VAL A 344 -15.96 -6.99 18.31
N LEU A 345 -16.71 -6.01 18.84
CA LEU A 345 -16.29 -5.21 19.98
C LEU A 345 -16.06 -6.05 21.24
N ALA A 346 -16.96 -6.99 21.54
CA ALA A 346 -16.83 -7.89 22.69
C ALA A 346 -15.60 -8.79 22.58
N HIS A 347 -15.27 -9.25 21.37
CA HIS A 347 -14.05 -10.02 21.11
C HIS A 347 -12.79 -9.20 21.37
N PHE A 348 -12.67 -8.00 20.77
CA PHE A 348 -11.49 -7.16 20.95
C PHE A 348 -11.35 -6.58 22.36
N ALA A 349 -12.46 -6.39 23.07
CA ALA A 349 -12.45 -5.94 24.46
C ALA A 349 -12.17 -7.07 25.47
N GLY A 350 -12.13 -8.34 25.03
CA GLY A 350 -11.85 -9.49 25.89
C GLY A 350 -13.03 -9.96 26.75
N TYR A 351 -14.26 -9.51 26.48
CA TYR A 351 -15.43 -9.87 27.29
C TYR A 351 -15.94 -11.30 27.04
N LEU A 352 -15.44 -11.97 25.99
CA LEU A 352 -15.89 -13.31 25.57
C LEU A 352 -15.29 -14.48 26.37
N GLU A 353 -14.46 -14.22 27.39
CA GLU A 353 -13.79 -15.28 28.17
C GLU A 353 -14.65 -15.89 29.29
N SER A 354 -15.73 -15.22 29.70
CA SER A 354 -16.58 -15.70 30.80
C SER A 354 -17.54 -16.84 30.39
N SER A 355 -17.93 -17.71 31.33
CA SER A 355 -18.86 -18.82 31.05
C SER A 355 -20.24 -18.35 30.57
N GLY A 356 -20.72 -17.21 31.07
CA GLY A 356 -21.97 -16.58 30.61
C GLY A 356 -21.87 -15.96 29.21
N ALA A 357 -20.66 -15.62 28.75
CA ALA A 357 -20.45 -15.04 27.42
C ALA A 357 -20.75 -16.02 26.29
N MET A 358 -20.62 -17.34 26.51
CA MET A 358 -20.96 -18.34 25.49
C MET A 358 -22.43 -18.28 25.10
N LEU A 359 -23.32 -18.17 26.09
CA LEU A 359 -24.76 -18.07 25.85
C LEU A 359 -25.12 -16.75 25.16
N LEU A 360 -24.58 -15.63 25.66
CA LEU A 360 -24.79 -14.32 25.05
C LEU A 360 -24.30 -14.29 23.59
N LEU A 361 -23.10 -14.80 23.32
CA LEU A 361 -22.53 -14.86 21.98
C LEU A 361 -23.37 -15.76 21.05
N SER A 362 -23.91 -16.87 21.55
CA SER A 362 -24.79 -17.75 20.77
C SER A 362 -26.08 -17.05 20.38
N VAL A 363 -26.72 -16.32 21.30
CA VAL A 363 -27.94 -15.54 21.03
C VAL A 363 -27.66 -14.45 19.99
N MET A 364 -26.55 -13.72 20.16
CA MET A 364 -26.16 -12.67 19.21
C MET A 364 -25.83 -13.23 17.84
N ALA A 365 -25.06 -14.31 17.73
CA ALA A 365 -24.66 -14.91 16.46
C ALA A 365 -25.86 -15.51 15.70
N VAL A 366 -26.77 -16.17 16.42
CA VAL A 366 -28.05 -16.64 15.85
C VAL A 366 -28.90 -15.45 15.40
N GLY A 367 -28.98 -14.40 16.22
CA GLY A 367 -29.66 -13.15 15.88
C GLY A 367 -29.16 -12.55 14.57
N VAL A 368 -27.84 -12.40 14.40
CA VAL A 368 -27.21 -11.92 13.16
C VAL A 368 -27.57 -12.79 11.96
N ALA A 369 -27.47 -14.12 12.10
CA ALA A 369 -27.71 -15.04 10.99
C ALA A 369 -29.18 -15.02 10.53
N VAL A 370 -30.12 -15.02 11.48
CA VAL A 370 -31.56 -15.01 11.20
C VAL A 370 -32.00 -13.65 10.66
N SER A 371 -31.60 -12.54 11.29
CA SER A 371 -31.97 -11.20 10.82
C SER A 371 -31.37 -10.88 9.45
N GLY A 372 -30.15 -11.36 9.15
CA GLY A 372 -29.55 -11.26 7.82
C GLY A 372 -30.32 -12.05 6.75
N CYS A 373 -30.72 -13.29 7.04
CA CYS A 373 -31.55 -14.08 6.13
C CYS A 373 -32.92 -13.46 5.90
N LEU A 374 -33.51 -12.87 6.95
CA LEU A 374 -34.76 -12.12 6.86
C LEU A 374 -34.57 -10.93 5.92
N ALA A 375 -33.57 -10.08 6.17
CA ALA A 375 -33.27 -8.89 5.36
C ALA A 375 -33.18 -9.21 3.86
N LEU A 376 -32.51 -10.31 3.50
CA LEU A 376 -32.35 -10.76 2.11
C LEU A 376 -33.59 -11.44 1.50
N GLY A 377 -34.67 -11.62 2.28
CA GLY A 377 -35.89 -12.32 1.85
C GLY A 377 -35.65 -13.78 1.48
N MET A 378 -34.85 -14.49 2.27
CA MET A 378 -34.63 -15.92 2.09
C MET A 378 -35.87 -16.74 2.49
N PRO A 379 -36.08 -17.94 1.90
CA PRO A 379 -37.21 -18.81 2.26
C PRO A 379 -37.25 -19.15 3.75
N TRP A 380 -38.44 -19.40 4.31
CA TRP A 380 -38.61 -19.66 5.75
C TRP A 380 -37.77 -20.84 6.26
N PHE A 381 -37.56 -21.89 5.45
CA PHE A 381 -36.74 -23.06 5.82
C PHE A 381 -35.24 -22.75 5.94
N SER A 382 -34.77 -21.62 5.41
CA SER A 382 -33.35 -21.19 5.52
C SER A 382 -33.02 -20.61 6.91
N MET A 383 -34.01 -20.10 7.64
CA MET A 383 -33.83 -19.52 8.98
C MET A 383 -33.29 -20.52 10.00
N PRO A 384 -33.84 -21.74 10.16
CA PRO A 384 -33.27 -22.73 11.08
C PRO A 384 -31.87 -23.16 10.65
N VAL A 385 -31.58 -23.24 9.35
CA VAL A 385 -30.22 -23.54 8.85
C VAL A 385 -29.24 -22.43 9.23
N ALA A 386 -29.66 -21.15 9.14
CA ALA A 386 -28.86 -20.00 9.52
C ALA A 386 -28.59 -19.96 11.03
N ALA A 387 -29.62 -20.25 11.84
CA ALA A 387 -29.49 -20.35 13.28
C ALA A 387 -28.51 -21.47 13.69
N LEU A 388 -28.60 -22.63 13.05
CA LEU A 388 -27.64 -23.72 13.26
C LEU A 388 -26.22 -23.31 12.88
N GLY A 389 -26.03 -22.61 11.76
CA GLY A 389 -24.74 -22.05 11.36
C GLY A 389 -24.15 -21.15 12.45
N GLY A 390 -24.91 -20.16 12.93
CA GLY A 390 -24.48 -19.28 14.02
C GLY A 390 -24.14 -20.03 15.31
N PHE A 391 -24.96 -21.01 15.70
CA PHE A 391 -24.71 -21.83 16.89
C PHE A 391 -23.43 -22.67 16.78
N PHE A 392 -23.22 -23.34 15.64
CA PHE A 392 -22.02 -24.16 15.41
C PHE A 392 -20.74 -23.31 15.33
N TRP A 393 -20.82 -22.10 14.80
CA TRP A 393 -19.70 -21.15 14.82
C TRP A 393 -19.28 -20.79 16.26
N VAL A 394 -20.25 -20.47 17.13
CA VAL A 394 -19.96 -20.17 18.54
C VAL A 394 -19.43 -21.39 19.28
N ARG A 395 -19.99 -22.58 19.01
CA ARG A 395 -19.50 -23.83 19.59
C ARG A 395 -18.06 -24.12 19.16
N PHE A 396 -17.71 -23.88 17.90
CA PHE A 396 -16.34 -23.98 17.42
C PHE A 396 -15.40 -22.96 18.09
N TYR A 397 -15.85 -21.72 18.28
CA TYR A 397 -15.06 -20.67 18.92
C TYR A 397 -14.53 -21.10 20.30
N TYR A 398 -15.38 -21.75 21.12
CA TYR A 398 -15.00 -22.25 22.44
C TYR A 398 -14.37 -23.65 22.44
N LYS A 399 -14.93 -24.62 21.71
CA LYS A 399 -14.51 -26.03 21.79
C LYS A 399 -13.42 -26.42 20.79
N ARG A 400 -13.20 -25.64 19.73
CA ARG A 400 -12.20 -25.89 18.67
C ARG A 400 -12.30 -27.25 17.97
N HIS A 401 -13.46 -27.91 17.99
CA HIS A 401 -13.68 -29.17 17.27
C HIS A 401 -13.94 -28.95 15.78
N LEU A 402 -13.24 -29.72 14.91
CA LEU A 402 -13.38 -29.61 13.47
C LEU A 402 -14.80 -29.90 12.96
N GLN A 403 -15.51 -30.84 13.60
CA GLN A 403 -16.87 -31.22 13.21
C GLN A 403 -17.84 -30.03 13.33
N ASP A 404 -17.79 -29.29 14.44
CA ASP A 404 -18.61 -28.11 14.65
C ASP A 404 -18.32 -27.03 13.59
N TYR A 405 -17.06 -26.87 13.19
CA TYR A 405 -16.69 -25.95 12.11
C TYR A 405 -17.22 -26.40 10.74
N LEU A 406 -17.10 -27.69 10.41
CA LEU A 406 -17.61 -28.22 9.15
C LEU A 406 -19.14 -28.07 9.06
N SER A 407 -19.86 -28.29 10.17
CA SER A 407 -21.31 -28.03 10.24
C SER A 407 -21.64 -26.56 9.98
N PHE A 408 -20.86 -25.62 10.53
CA PHE A 408 -20.99 -24.19 10.20
C PHE A 408 -20.75 -23.92 8.71
N VAL A 409 -19.67 -24.46 8.13
CA VAL A 409 -19.34 -24.25 6.71
C VAL A 409 -20.44 -24.79 5.79
N VAL A 410 -20.98 -25.98 6.10
CA VAL A 410 -22.08 -26.57 5.32
C VAL A 410 -23.34 -25.71 5.43
N ALA A 411 -23.73 -25.28 6.62
CA ALA A 411 -24.92 -24.44 6.82
C ALA A 411 -24.79 -23.09 6.09
N SER A 412 -23.67 -22.40 6.25
CA SER A 412 -23.40 -21.13 5.54
C SER A 412 -23.27 -21.33 4.02
N GLY A 413 -22.64 -22.42 3.57
CA GLY A 413 -22.51 -22.75 2.16
C GLY A 413 -23.86 -22.98 1.48
N ILE A 414 -24.79 -23.66 2.14
CA ILE A 414 -26.17 -23.85 1.65
C ILE A 414 -26.87 -22.50 1.50
N ILE A 415 -26.82 -21.64 2.51
CA ILE A 415 -27.48 -20.32 2.48
C ILE A 415 -26.90 -19.44 1.35
N MET A 416 -25.57 -19.41 1.22
CA MET A 416 -24.89 -18.65 0.17
C MET A 416 -25.23 -19.17 -1.23
N THR A 417 -25.27 -20.50 -1.41
CA THR A 417 -25.64 -21.13 -2.68
C THR A 417 -27.08 -20.77 -3.04
N LEU A 418 -28.02 -20.89 -2.08
CA LEU A 418 -29.42 -20.53 -2.28
C LEU A 418 -29.58 -19.04 -2.64
N PHE A 419 -28.83 -18.15 -1.99
CA PHE A 419 -28.83 -16.72 -2.30
C PHE A 419 -28.36 -16.46 -3.73
N VAL A 420 -27.22 -17.03 -4.14
CA VAL A 420 -26.64 -16.81 -5.47
C VAL A 420 -27.54 -17.39 -6.57
N VAL A 421 -28.05 -18.60 -6.38
CA VAL A 421 -28.95 -19.25 -7.35
C VAL A 421 -30.23 -18.44 -7.50
N LYS A 422 -30.87 -18.02 -6.40
CA LYS A 422 -32.11 -17.23 -6.45
C LYS A 422 -31.91 -15.86 -7.10
N THR A 423 -30.73 -15.27 -6.96
CA THR A 423 -30.48 -13.87 -7.36
C THR A 423 -29.85 -13.72 -8.74
N PHE A 424 -29.06 -14.70 -9.21
CA PHE A 424 -28.27 -14.53 -10.44
C PHE A 424 -28.46 -15.62 -11.49
N PHE A 425 -28.97 -16.83 -11.15
CA PHE A 425 -29.06 -17.90 -12.15
C PHE A 425 -30.11 -17.67 -13.24
N PHE A 426 -31.06 -16.74 -13.03
CA PHE A 426 -32.05 -16.37 -14.05
C PHE A 426 -31.48 -15.45 -15.13
N LEU A 427 -30.30 -14.85 -14.90
CA LEU A 427 -29.66 -13.92 -15.83
C LEU A 427 -28.79 -14.69 -16.83
N ASP A 428 -29.13 -14.61 -18.11
CA ASP A 428 -28.31 -15.12 -19.20
C ASP A 428 -27.41 -13.99 -19.73
N PHE A 429 -26.19 -13.94 -19.19
CA PHE A 429 -25.15 -12.98 -19.60
C PHE A 429 -23.85 -13.74 -19.89
N GLU A 430 -23.12 -13.34 -20.93
CA GLU A 430 -21.84 -13.95 -21.32
C GLU A 430 -20.71 -12.92 -21.22
N PHE A 431 -19.61 -13.32 -20.58
CA PHE A 431 -18.44 -12.47 -20.42
C PHE A 431 -17.53 -12.52 -21.65
N HIS A 432 -17.00 -11.37 -22.06
CA HIS A 432 -16.19 -11.24 -23.28
C HIS A 432 -14.66 -11.46 -23.19
N PRO A 433 -13.98 -11.69 -22.04
CA PRO A 433 -12.56 -12.05 -22.01
C PRO A 433 -12.31 -13.57 -22.03
N LEU A 434 -13.11 -14.32 -21.28
CA LEU A 434 -13.26 -15.78 -21.42
C LEU A 434 -14.75 -16.01 -21.67
N PRO A 435 -15.14 -16.79 -22.70
CA PRO A 435 -16.54 -17.10 -22.98
C PRO A 435 -17.11 -18.01 -21.89
N MET A 436 -17.35 -17.43 -20.71
CA MET A 436 -18.00 -18.05 -19.57
C MET A 436 -19.35 -17.38 -19.40
N SER A 437 -20.40 -18.18 -19.32
CA SER A 437 -21.71 -17.65 -18.93
C SER A 437 -21.72 -17.26 -17.45
N LEU A 438 -22.61 -16.33 -17.08
CA LEU A 438 -22.79 -15.88 -15.71
C LEU A 438 -23.02 -17.05 -14.74
N LYS A 439 -23.73 -18.09 -15.18
CA LYS A 439 -23.93 -19.32 -14.42
C LYS A 439 -22.61 -19.99 -14.03
N HIS A 440 -21.65 -20.09 -14.96
CA HIS A 440 -20.32 -20.63 -14.66
C HIS A 440 -19.55 -19.74 -13.68
N VAL A 441 -19.60 -18.42 -13.85
CA VAL A 441 -18.95 -17.48 -12.93
C VAL A 441 -19.56 -17.57 -11.53
N CYS A 442 -20.88 -17.71 -11.42
CA CYS A 442 -21.55 -17.92 -10.13
C CYS A 442 -21.16 -19.27 -9.49
N MET A 443 -21.00 -20.34 -10.26
CA MET A 443 -20.52 -21.63 -9.75
C MET A 443 -19.08 -21.54 -9.24
N VAL A 444 -18.20 -20.85 -9.97
CA VAL A 444 -16.82 -20.57 -9.52
C VAL A 444 -16.84 -19.69 -8.25
N LEU A 445 -17.71 -18.68 -8.19
CA LEU A 445 -17.88 -17.84 -7.00
C LEU A 445 -18.30 -18.66 -5.78
N ILE A 446 -19.30 -19.53 -5.92
CA ILE A 446 -19.74 -20.43 -4.84
C ILE A 446 -18.60 -21.32 -4.39
N ALA A 447 -17.86 -21.94 -5.33
CA ALA A 447 -16.70 -22.77 -5.00
C ALA A 447 -15.62 -21.98 -4.24
N VAL A 448 -15.30 -20.76 -4.66
CA VAL A 448 -14.32 -19.89 -4.00
C VAL A 448 -14.80 -19.48 -2.59
N VAL A 449 -16.08 -19.16 -2.42
CA VAL A 449 -16.68 -18.84 -1.11
C VAL A 449 -16.66 -20.05 -0.17
N VAL A 450 -16.97 -21.25 -0.66
CA VAL A 450 -16.89 -22.46 0.17
C VAL A 450 -15.45 -22.73 0.59
N VAL A 451 -14.49 -22.60 -0.33
CA VAL A 451 -13.06 -22.72 0.00
C VAL A 451 -12.63 -21.65 1.01
N SER A 452 -13.09 -20.40 0.87
CA SER A 452 -12.75 -19.31 1.80
C SER A 452 -13.31 -19.56 3.20
N LEU A 453 -14.50 -20.15 3.31
CA LEU A 453 -15.07 -20.60 4.58
C LEU A 453 -14.30 -21.77 5.19
N LEU A 454 -13.72 -22.68 4.40
CA LEU A 454 -12.95 -23.81 4.92
C LEU A 454 -11.58 -23.39 5.51
N ILE A 455 -10.90 -22.42 4.87
CA ILE A 455 -9.52 -22.04 5.18
C ILE A 455 -9.30 -21.73 6.68
N PRO A 456 -10.05 -20.84 7.35
CA PRO A 456 -9.76 -20.47 8.74
C PRO A 456 -9.83 -21.64 9.72
N GLY A 457 -10.79 -22.55 9.56
CA GLY A 457 -10.93 -23.71 10.44
C GLY A 457 -9.84 -24.75 10.20
N PHE A 458 -9.47 -25.01 8.95
CA PHE A 458 -8.34 -25.90 8.64
C PHE A 458 -7.03 -25.30 9.13
N VAL A 459 -6.77 -24.02 8.89
CA VAL A 459 -5.57 -23.36 9.39
C VAL A 459 -5.53 -23.38 10.93
N ALA A 460 -6.67 -23.21 11.61
CA ALA A 460 -6.74 -23.20 13.06
C ALA A 460 -6.52 -24.59 13.71
N VAL A 461 -7.07 -25.66 13.11
CA VAL A 461 -7.10 -27.01 13.71
C VAL A 461 -6.08 -27.97 13.08
N SER A 462 -5.87 -27.89 11.77
CA SER A 462 -4.97 -28.79 11.03
C SER A 462 -3.52 -28.35 11.13
N LYS A 463 -2.65 -29.31 11.48
CA LYS A 463 -1.18 -29.13 11.45
C LYS A 463 -0.57 -29.43 10.09
N ASN A 464 -1.35 -29.89 9.10
CA ASN A 464 -0.82 -30.29 7.81
C ASN A 464 -0.55 -29.07 6.91
N GLN A 465 0.72 -28.66 6.84
CA GLN A 465 1.18 -27.49 6.09
C GLN A 465 0.92 -27.59 4.58
N LEU A 466 0.99 -28.80 4.03
CA LEU A 466 0.79 -29.03 2.58
C LEU A 466 -0.68 -28.84 2.22
N LEU A 467 -1.61 -29.40 3.01
CA LEU A 467 -3.04 -29.25 2.79
C LEU A 467 -3.47 -27.78 2.90
N ASN A 468 -3.03 -27.10 3.96
CA ASN A 468 -3.31 -25.69 4.17
C ASN A 468 -2.76 -24.83 3.03
N GLY A 469 -1.53 -25.11 2.60
CA GLY A 469 -0.88 -24.43 1.48
C GLY A 469 -1.61 -24.65 0.15
N LEU A 470 -2.01 -25.89 -0.16
CA LEU A 470 -2.75 -26.21 -1.38
C LEU A 470 -4.11 -25.51 -1.41
N LEU A 471 -4.87 -25.54 -0.31
CA LEU A 471 -6.18 -24.90 -0.22
C LEU A 471 -6.09 -23.38 -0.44
N LEU A 472 -5.08 -22.74 0.14
CA LEU A 472 -4.83 -21.30 -0.03
C LEU A 472 -4.39 -20.94 -1.46
N VAL A 473 -3.58 -21.78 -2.12
CA VAL A 473 -3.20 -21.58 -3.52
C VAL A 473 -4.41 -21.74 -4.44
N VAL A 474 -5.24 -22.75 -4.24
CA VAL A 474 -6.49 -22.95 -5.00
C VAL A 474 -7.42 -21.75 -4.82
N HIS A 475 -7.57 -21.25 -3.59
CA HIS A 475 -8.32 -20.03 -3.32
C HIS A 475 -7.73 -18.81 -4.04
N ALA A 476 -6.41 -18.60 -3.97
CA ALA A 476 -5.74 -17.50 -4.65
C ALA A 476 -5.98 -17.54 -6.16
N VAL A 477 -5.89 -18.71 -6.79
CA VAL A 477 -6.20 -18.92 -8.22
C VAL A 477 -7.68 -18.65 -8.53
N GLY A 478 -8.60 -19.10 -7.69
CA GLY A 478 -10.02 -18.82 -7.89
C GLY A 478 -10.31 -17.32 -7.86
N VAL A 479 -9.74 -16.60 -6.89
CA VAL A 479 -9.90 -15.14 -6.78
C VAL A 479 -9.21 -14.41 -7.95
N THR A 480 -8.02 -14.83 -8.41
CA THR A 480 -7.36 -14.20 -9.59
C THR A 480 -8.23 -14.32 -10.84
N VAL A 481 -8.85 -15.49 -11.07
CA VAL A 481 -9.70 -15.74 -12.24
C VAL A 481 -10.97 -14.91 -12.17
N LEU A 482 -11.64 -14.88 -11.01
CA LEU A 482 -12.85 -14.06 -10.81
C LEU A 482 -12.57 -12.58 -11.00
N GLU A 483 -11.51 -12.05 -10.37
CA GLU A 483 -11.12 -10.66 -10.51
C GLU A 483 -10.73 -10.31 -11.95
N LEU A 484 -10.01 -11.20 -12.66
CA LEU A 484 -9.72 -10.99 -14.08
C LEU A 484 -11.01 -10.88 -14.90
N GLN A 485 -11.96 -11.79 -14.69
CA GLN A 485 -13.21 -11.77 -15.44
C GLN A 485 -14.01 -10.50 -15.17
N LEU A 486 -14.15 -10.13 -13.91
CA LEU A 486 -14.95 -8.96 -13.50
C LEU A 486 -14.27 -7.64 -13.86
N HIS A 487 -12.95 -7.55 -13.71
CA HIS A 487 -12.20 -6.32 -13.99
C HIS A 487 -12.05 -6.04 -15.49
N CYS A 488 -12.01 -7.09 -16.32
CA CYS A 488 -11.99 -6.95 -17.78
C CYS A 488 -13.35 -6.58 -18.41
N GLN A 489 -14.43 -6.51 -17.62
CA GLN A 489 -15.70 -5.98 -18.11
C GLN A 489 -15.72 -4.45 -18.16
N PHE A 490 -16.85 -3.90 -18.62
CA PHE A 490 -17.12 -2.46 -18.67
C PHE A 490 -16.61 -1.73 -17.41
N LYS A 491 -15.98 -0.57 -17.65
CA LYS A 491 -15.42 0.31 -16.60
C LYS A 491 -16.46 0.51 -15.50
N GLY A 492 -16.15 0.04 -14.29
CA GLY A 492 -16.95 0.30 -13.09
C GLY A 492 -17.61 -0.90 -12.43
N ILE A 493 -17.69 -2.08 -13.07
CA ILE A 493 -18.30 -3.28 -12.43
C ILE A 493 -17.43 -3.78 -11.27
N TYR A 494 -16.11 -3.86 -11.47
CA TYR A 494 -15.17 -4.26 -10.44
C TYR A 494 -13.98 -3.28 -10.37
N PRO A 495 -13.91 -2.45 -9.34
CA PRO A 495 -12.92 -1.38 -9.29
C PRO A 495 -11.50 -1.89 -9.01
N SER A 496 -10.51 -1.24 -9.63
CA SER A 496 -9.09 -1.63 -9.54
C SER A 496 -8.55 -1.63 -8.10
N PHE A 497 -9.07 -0.77 -7.22
CA PHE A 497 -8.63 -0.70 -5.83
C PHE A 497 -8.95 -1.97 -5.04
N LEU A 498 -10.00 -2.73 -5.41
CA LEU A 498 -10.30 -4.01 -4.76
C LEU A 498 -9.30 -5.09 -5.15
N VAL A 499 -8.86 -5.10 -6.42
CA VAL A 499 -7.79 -6.00 -6.89
C VAL A 499 -6.47 -5.67 -6.17
N LEU A 500 -6.14 -4.38 -6.04
CA LEU A 500 -4.98 -3.93 -5.27
C LEU A 500 -5.06 -4.39 -3.81
N PHE A 501 -6.21 -4.14 -3.17
CA PHE A 501 -6.44 -4.49 -1.78
C PHE A 501 -6.34 -6.00 -1.55
N SER A 502 -6.99 -6.82 -2.38
CA SER A 502 -6.95 -8.28 -2.26
C SER A 502 -5.54 -8.84 -2.50
N SER A 503 -4.75 -8.19 -3.37
CA SER A 503 -3.36 -8.56 -3.65
C SER A 503 -2.43 -8.24 -2.48
N VAL A 504 -2.58 -7.07 -1.87
CA VAL A 504 -1.80 -6.66 -0.68
C VAL A 504 -2.14 -7.53 0.51
N VAL A 505 -3.43 -7.71 0.82
CA VAL A 505 -3.89 -8.54 1.93
C VAL A 505 -3.49 -10.00 1.72
N GLY A 506 -3.63 -10.52 0.50
CA GLY A 506 -3.22 -11.88 0.17
C GLY A 506 -1.72 -12.12 0.34
N SER A 507 -0.89 -11.15 -0.06
CA SER A 507 0.57 -11.22 0.10
C SER A 507 0.98 -11.13 1.59
N TRP A 508 0.37 -10.22 2.34
CA TRP A 508 0.59 -10.08 3.78
C TRP A 508 0.17 -11.35 4.53
N LEU A 509 -0.96 -11.95 4.16
CA LEU A 509 -1.43 -13.20 4.76
C LEU A 509 -0.47 -14.37 4.46
N ALA A 510 0.06 -14.46 3.24
CA ALA A 510 1.05 -15.47 2.87
C ALA A 510 2.33 -15.34 3.72
N GLU A 511 2.79 -14.11 3.96
CA GLU A 511 3.93 -13.83 4.85
C GLU A 511 3.65 -14.22 6.29
N HIS A 512 2.51 -13.79 6.84
CA HIS A 512 2.17 -14.07 8.21
C HIS A 512 2.01 -15.58 8.47
N LEU A 513 1.31 -16.31 7.59
CA LEU A 513 1.13 -17.76 7.71
C LEU A 513 2.44 -18.55 7.54
N PHE A 514 3.38 -18.02 6.73
CA PHE A 514 4.71 -18.62 6.58
C PHE A 514 5.55 -18.43 7.84
N GLN A 515 5.54 -17.22 8.42
CA GLN A 515 6.22 -16.91 9.69
C GLN A 515 5.68 -17.79 10.84
N ASP A 516 4.37 -18.00 10.87
CA ASP A 516 3.68 -18.89 11.83
C ASP A 516 3.90 -20.39 11.55
N LYS A 517 4.67 -20.76 10.51
CA LYS A 517 4.95 -22.14 10.10
C LYS A 517 3.69 -22.96 9.81
N ARG A 518 2.60 -22.32 9.33
CA ARG A 518 1.34 -23.00 8.96
C ARG A 518 1.28 -23.40 7.50
N ILE A 519 2.12 -22.82 6.65
CA ILE A 519 2.23 -23.12 5.22
C ILE A 519 3.69 -23.41 4.83
N THR A 520 3.86 -24.13 3.72
CA THR A 520 5.19 -24.40 3.17
C THR A 520 5.76 -23.19 2.42
N CYS A 521 7.09 -23.16 2.23
CA CYS A 521 7.76 -22.14 1.43
C CYS A 521 7.25 -22.12 -0.03
N LEU A 522 6.94 -23.29 -0.60
CA LEU A 522 6.42 -23.40 -1.97
C LEU A 522 5.05 -22.75 -2.09
N SER A 523 4.14 -23.01 -1.15
CA SER A 523 2.82 -22.37 -1.13
C SER A 523 2.89 -20.86 -0.90
N ALA A 524 3.76 -20.40 0.01
CA ALA A 524 3.95 -18.96 0.26
C ALA A 524 4.48 -18.24 -0.98
N TRP A 525 5.44 -18.85 -1.68
CA TRP A 525 5.95 -18.36 -2.95
C TRP A 525 4.85 -18.27 -4.01
N ALA A 526 4.13 -19.38 -4.24
CA ALA A 526 3.10 -19.43 -5.27
C ALA A 526 1.98 -18.41 -5.02
N MET A 527 1.58 -18.21 -3.76
CA MET A 527 0.62 -17.16 -3.41
C MET A 527 1.19 -15.76 -3.66
N GLY A 528 2.41 -15.49 -3.18
CA GLY A 528 3.05 -14.19 -3.36
C GLY A 528 3.23 -13.83 -4.85
N SER A 529 3.62 -14.79 -5.68
CA SER A 529 3.74 -14.58 -7.13
C SER A 529 2.38 -14.38 -7.81
N LEU A 530 1.33 -15.13 -7.40
CA LEU A 530 -0.03 -14.93 -7.90
C LEU A 530 -0.53 -13.52 -7.60
N TYR A 531 -0.43 -13.08 -6.33
CA TYR A 531 -0.89 -11.75 -5.92
C TYR A 531 -0.05 -10.61 -6.51
N LEU A 532 1.26 -10.77 -6.67
CA LEU A 532 2.08 -9.80 -7.40
C LEU A 532 1.72 -9.76 -8.89
N GLY A 533 1.43 -10.92 -9.51
CA GLY A 533 1.01 -10.99 -10.91
C GLY A 533 -0.34 -10.31 -11.17
N LYS A 534 -1.28 -10.35 -10.20
CA LYS A 534 -2.55 -9.60 -10.26
C LYS A 534 -2.36 -8.10 -10.44
N MET A 535 -1.27 -7.53 -9.94
CA MET A 535 -0.97 -6.10 -10.10
C MET A 535 -0.86 -5.68 -11.58
N GLY A 536 -0.48 -6.62 -12.47
CA GLY A 536 -0.51 -6.38 -13.92
C GLY A 536 -1.93 -6.13 -14.45
N VAL A 537 -2.93 -6.82 -13.91
CA VAL A 537 -4.35 -6.66 -14.30
C VAL A 537 -4.90 -5.29 -13.90
N VAL A 538 -4.44 -4.74 -12.78
CA VAL A 538 -4.80 -3.39 -12.31
C VAL A 538 -4.33 -2.31 -13.28
N MET A 539 -3.11 -2.47 -13.81
CA MET A 539 -2.50 -1.48 -14.70
C MET A 539 -3.19 -1.45 -16.07
N HIS A 540 -3.61 -2.61 -16.58
CA HIS A 540 -4.48 -2.67 -17.74
C HIS A 540 -5.33 -3.96 -17.79
N PRO A 541 -6.66 -3.86 -17.96
CA PRO A 541 -7.54 -5.02 -18.12
C PRO A 541 -7.47 -5.59 -19.55
N THR A 542 -6.32 -6.15 -19.95
CA THR A 542 -6.22 -6.95 -21.18
C THR A 542 -6.13 -8.44 -20.89
N ARG A 543 -6.61 -9.27 -21.83
CA ARG A 543 -6.55 -10.73 -21.75
C ARG A 543 -5.11 -11.27 -21.57
N LEU A 544 -4.11 -10.55 -22.09
CA LEU A 544 -2.70 -10.93 -22.03
C LEU A 544 -1.97 -10.39 -20.80
N ALA A 545 -2.54 -9.45 -20.05
CA ALA A 545 -1.89 -8.85 -18.89
C ALA A 545 -1.69 -9.84 -17.74
N LEU A 546 -2.67 -10.72 -17.45
CA LEU A 546 -2.56 -11.70 -16.37
C LEU A 546 -1.50 -12.78 -16.66
N PRO A 547 -1.52 -13.51 -17.81
CA PRO A 547 -0.51 -14.52 -18.07
C PRO A 547 0.91 -13.94 -18.10
N ALA A 548 1.09 -12.77 -18.71
CA ALA A 548 2.39 -12.14 -18.80
C ALA A 548 2.86 -11.58 -17.44
N GLY A 549 1.97 -10.99 -16.65
CA GLY A 549 2.23 -10.55 -15.28
C GLY A 549 2.56 -11.70 -14.34
N LEU A 550 1.88 -12.84 -14.49
CA LEU A 550 2.19 -14.08 -13.76
C LEU A 550 3.56 -14.64 -14.16
N CYS A 551 3.86 -14.74 -15.45
CA CYS A 551 5.18 -15.18 -15.92
C CYS A 551 6.30 -14.30 -15.35
N LEU A 552 6.11 -12.97 -15.32
CA LEU A 552 7.08 -12.06 -14.71
C LEU A 552 7.17 -12.23 -13.20
N ALA A 553 6.04 -12.38 -12.50
CA ALA A 553 6.03 -12.55 -11.06
C ALA A 553 6.65 -13.90 -10.62
N PHE A 554 6.35 -15.00 -11.32
CA PHE A 554 6.94 -16.31 -11.06
C PHE A 554 8.44 -16.36 -11.37
N THR A 555 8.91 -15.58 -12.35
CA THR A 555 10.34 -15.51 -12.66
C THR A 555 11.06 -14.60 -11.68
N VAL A 556 10.58 -13.40 -11.38
CA VAL A 556 11.31 -12.45 -10.52
C VAL A 556 11.26 -12.85 -9.04
N SER A 557 10.13 -13.38 -8.55
CA SER A 557 9.93 -13.61 -7.10
C SER A 557 10.93 -14.56 -6.42
N PRO A 558 11.37 -15.72 -6.99
CA PRO A 558 12.32 -16.62 -6.33
C PRO A 558 13.64 -15.95 -5.92
N VAL A 559 14.09 -14.93 -6.66
CA VAL A 559 15.32 -14.19 -6.39
C VAL A 559 15.19 -13.27 -5.17
N TYR A 560 13.98 -12.72 -4.94
CA TYR A 560 13.73 -11.74 -3.88
C TYR A 560 13.04 -12.32 -2.64
N ILE A 561 12.48 -13.53 -2.71
CA ILE A 561 11.84 -14.22 -1.57
C ILE A 561 12.81 -14.47 -0.41
N GLY A 562 14.07 -14.79 -0.72
CA GLY A 562 15.09 -14.93 0.32
C GLY A 562 15.37 -13.63 1.09
N ILE A 563 15.01 -12.47 0.53
CA ILE A 563 15.18 -11.17 1.19
C ILE A 563 13.90 -10.76 1.91
N LEU A 564 12.73 -11.08 1.34
CA LEU A 564 11.43 -10.71 1.89
C LEU A 564 11.04 -11.59 3.10
N TYR A 565 11.22 -12.91 3.02
CA TYR A 565 10.70 -13.83 4.05
C TYR A 565 11.73 -14.27 5.09
N LEU A 566 13.03 -14.34 4.75
CA LEU A 566 14.09 -14.79 5.68
C LEU A 566 14.73 -13.64 6.49
N ARG A 567 14.43 -12.38 6.19
CA ARG A 567 15.02 -11.23 6.90
C ARG A 567 14.51 -11.10 8.34
N ASN A 568 13.30 -11.55 8.63
CA ASN A 568 12.69 -11.42 9.97
C ASN A 568 12.96 -12.61 10.90
N SER A 569 13.49 -13.75 10.43
CA SER A 569 13.77 -14.91 11.30
C SER A 569 15.12 -14.84 12.03
N THR A 570 15.95 -13.83 11.74
CA THR A 570 17.28 -13.69 12.39
C THR A 570 17.17 -12.97 13.73
N THR A 571 16.97 -13.75 14.79
CA THR A 571 17.30 -13.35 16.17
C THR A 571 18.82 -13.20 16.33
N GLU A 572 19.24 -12.33 17.25
CA GLU A 572 20.57 -11.69 17.39
C GLU A 572 21.82 -12.60 17.54
N GLY A 573 21.70 -13.93 17.44
CA GLY A 573 22.82 -14.86 17.64
C GLY A 573 23.55 -15.33 16.36
N ASP A 574 22.89 -15.32 15.19
CA ASP A 574 23.33 -16.19 14.07
C ASP A 574 23.77 -15.42 12.82
N ARG A 575 24.37 -14.23 13.02
CA ARG A 575 24.85 -13.33 11.95
C ARG A 575 25.91 -13.95 11.00
N LYS A 576 26.44 -15.13 11.29
CA LYS A 576 27.48 -15.77 10.46
C LYS A 576 26.95 -16.85 9.51
N VAL A 577 25.70 -17.29 9.62
CA VAL A 577 25.18 -18.42 8.81
C VAL A 577 24.17 -17.98 7.73
N SER A 578 23.51 -16.83 7.84
CA SER A 578 22.30 -16.58 7.02
C SER A 578 22.48 -15.80 5.70
N LEU A 579 23.68 -15.31 5.35
CA LEU A 579 23.84 -14.48 4.13
C LEU A 579 23.98 -15.28 2.82
N VAL A 580 23.97 -16.63 2.88
CA VAL A 580 24.21 -17.51 1.71
C VAL A 580 23.11 -18.56 1.51
N ALA A 581 22.16 -18.72 2.43
CA ALA A 581 21.09 -19.70 2.26
C ALA A 581 19.86 -19.06 1.60
N SER A 582 19.91 -18.86 0.28
CA SER A 582 18.67 -18.96 -0.49
C SER A 582 18.07 -20.35 -0.21
N PRO A 583 16.74 -20.50 -0.05
CA PRO A 583 16.12 -21.82 0.14
C PRO A 583 16.36 -22.77 -1.05
N PHE A 584 16.88 -22.25 -2.18
CA PHE A 584 17.22 -22.98 -3.40
C PHE A 584 18.73 -23.10 -3.69
N GLY A 585 19.61 -22.71 -2.76
CA GLY A 585 21.07 -22.77 -2.95
C GLY A 585 21.61 -21.78 -3.99
N LYS A 586 22.94 -21.82 -4.23
CA LYS A 586 23.59 -21.00 -5.27
C LYS A 586 23.10 -21.45 -6.65
N MET A 587 22.41 -20.55 -7.33
CA MET A 587 21.87 -20.78 -8.67
C MET A 587 23.00 -21.04 -9.68
N SER A 588 22.88 -22.12 -10.46
CA SER A 588 23.85 -22.42 -11.53
C SER A 588 23.80 -21.36 -12.63
N ARG A 589 24.91 -21.21 -13.37
CA ARG A 589 25.01 -20.26 -14.49
C ARG A 589 23.97 -20.53 -15.58
N THR A 590 23.62 -21.79 -15.83
CA THR A 590 22.59 -22.19 -16.81
C THR A 590 21.22 -21.69 -16.41
N PHE A 591 20.82 -21.90 -15.15
CA PHE A 591 19.58 -21.36 -14.60
C PHE A 591 19.57 -19.83 -14.60
N GLY A 592 20.72 -19.18 -14.36
CA GLY A 592 20.91 -17.73 -14.48
C GLY A 592 20.55 -17.19 -15.88
N VAL A 593 21.02 -17.86 -16.93
CA VAL A 593 20.72 -17.48 -18.31
C VAL A 593 19.25 -17.73 -18.65
N VAL A 594 18.70 -18.89 -18.28
CA VAL A 594 17.27 -19.20 -18.48
C VAL A 594 16.39 -18.14 -17.83
N HIS A 595 16.75 -17.69 -16.62
CA HIS A 595 16.02 -16.65 -15.92
C HIS A 595 16.00 -15.31 -16.66
N ILE A 596 17.16 -14.85 -17.12
CA ILE A 596 17.27 -13.61 -17.91
C ILE A 596 16.45 -13.72 -19.20
N LEU A 597 16.50 -14.87 -19.89
CA LEU A 597 15.72 -15.12 -21.10
C LEU A 597 14.21 -15.12 -20.82
N THR A 598 13.77 -15.73 -19.72
CA THR A 598 12.35 -15.74 -19.34
C THR A 598 11.82 -14.35 -18.99
N ILE A 599 12.63 -13.50 -18.31
CA ILE A 599 12.28 -12.11 -18.03
C ILE A 599 12.21 -11.30 -19.33
N ALA A 600 13.17 -11.49 -20.24
CA ALA A 600 13.16 -10.83 -21.54
C ALA A 600 11.92 -11.22 -22.37
N ALA A 601 11.57 -12.52 -22.41
CA ALA A 601 10.36 -12.99 -23.09
C ALA A 601 9.09 -12.42 -22.45
N ALA A 602 9.01 -12.36 -21.12
CA ALA A 602 7.89 -11.75 -20.41
C ALA A 602 7.75 -10.25 -20.75
N LEU A 603 8.86 -9.49 -20.75
CA LEU A 603 8.86 -8.07 -21.13
C LEU A 603 8.40 -7.84 -22.58
N VAL A 604 8.80 -8.71 -23.50
CA VAL A 604 8.35 -8.64 -24.90
C VAL A 604 6.84 -8.90 -25.01
N LEU A 605 6.28 -9.84 -24.24
CA LEU A 605 4.83 -10.05 -24.19
C LEU A 605 4.08 -8.88 -23.53
N LEU A 606 4.71 -8.22 -22.56
CA LEU A 606 4.16 -7.05 -21.85
C LEU A 606 4.25 -5.75 -22.64
N ARG A 607 5.07 -5.69 -23.70
CA ARG A 607 5.35 -4.44 -24.44
C ARG A 607 4.08 -3.78 -24.99
N HIS A 608 3.19 -4.58 -25.59
CA HIS A 608 1.97 -4.13 -26.28
C HIS A 608 0.72 -4.18 -25.39
N SER A 609 0.86 -4.53 -24.12
CA SER A 609 -0.26 -4.65 -23.18
C SER A 609 -0.13 -3.70 -21.99
N LEU A 610 1.01 -3.73 -21.27
CA LEU A 610 1.21 -2.88 -20.11
C LEU A 610 2.05 -1.64 -20.44
N LEU A 611 3.15 -1.80 -21.17
CA LEU A 611 4.08 -0.70 -21.41
C LEU A 611 3.50 0.35 -22.36
N GLU A 612 2.89 -0.07 -23.47
CA GLU A 612 2.25 0.86 -24.41
C GLU A 612 1.17 1.71 -23.73
N ASP A 613 0.29 1.08 -22.96
CA ASP A 613 -0.83 1.77 -22.35
C ASP A 613 -0.41 2.60 -21.12
N MET A 614 0.58 2.16 -20.34
CA MET A 614 1.21 2.99 -19.31
C MET A 614 1.81 4.26 -19.93
N VAL A 615 2.44 4.14 -21.09
CA VAL A 615 3.00 5.30 -21.79
C VAL A 615 1.89 6.19 -22.35
N LYS A 616 0.83 5.65 -22.96
CA LYS A 616 -0.34 6.45 -23.37
C LYS A 616 -1.04 7.16 -22.21
N ALA A 617 -1.05 6.55 -21.03
CA ALA A 617 -1.65 7.14 -19.83
C ALA A 617 -0.81 8.30 -19.28
N THR A 618 0.51 8.23 -19.41
CA THR A 618 1.45 9.25 -18.92
C THR A 618 1.74 10.34 -19.95
N ILE A 619 1.79 9.98 -21.23
CA ILE A 619 2.07 10.84 -22.38
C ILE A 619 0.82 10.79 -23.24
N HIS A 620 0.14 11.93 -23.44
CA HIS A 620 -1.07 12.04 -24.26
C HIS A 620 -0.74 11.87 -25.76
N GLY A 621 -0.19 10.72 -26.15
CA GLY A 621 0.30 10.39 -27.48
C GLY A 621 0.59 8.89 -27.61
N ARG A 622 0.64 8.40 -28.85
CA ARG A 622 1.03 7.01 -29.11
C ARG A 622 2.56 6.88 -29.02
N PRO A 623 3.11 5.99 -28.18
CA PRO A 623 4.54 5.79 -28.12
C PRO A 623 5.07 5.18 -29.42
N SER A 624 6.29 5.54 -29.79
CA SER A 624 7.01 4.87 -30.88
C SER A 624 7.46 3.47 -30.45
N GLU A 625 7.60 2.55 -31.41
CA GLU A 625 8.12 1.19 -31.14
C GLU A 625 9.54 1.24 -30.54
N ALA A 626 10.36 2.23 -30.92
CA ALA A 626 11.67 2.45 -30.32
C ALA A 626 11.58 2.81 -28.84
N PHE A 627 10.60 3.64 -28.46
CA PHE A 627 10.37 4.02 -27.08
C PHE A 627 9.97 2.81 -26.22
N LEU A 628 9.08 1.96 -26.74
CA LEU A 628 8.64 0.74 -26.04
C LEU A 628 9.76 -0.29 -25.90
N LEU A 629 10.58 -0.48 -26.94
CA LEU A 629 11.75 -1.35 -26.89
C LEU A 629 12.81 -0.79 -25.93
N GLY A 630 13.04 0.51 -25.94
CA GLY A 630 13.94 1.21 -25.02
C GLY A 630 13.49 1.02 -23.56
N MET A 631 12.19 1.14 -23.28
CA MET A 631 11.60 0.84 -21.98
C MET A 631 11.83 -0.61 -21.54
N CYS A 632 11.65 -1.59 -22.44
CA CYS A 632 11.94 -3.00 -22.13
C CYS A 632 13.42 -3.21 -21.76
N LEU A 633 14.33 -2.56 -22.49
CA LEU A 633 15.78 -2.65 -22.26
C LEU A 633 16.23 -1.94 -20.97
N CYS A 634 15.55 -0.86 -20.57
CA CYS A 634 15.77 -0.22 -19.27
C CYS A 634 15.25 -1.09 -18.11
N LEU A 635 14.10 -1.74 -18.27
CA LEU A 635 13.47 -2.55 -17.22
C LEU A 635 14.18 -3.89 -16.98
N LEU A 636 14.72 -4.52 -18.03
CA LEU A 636 15.38 -5.82 -17.93
C LEU A 636 16.52 -5.85 -16.88
N PRO A 637 17.52 -4.94 -16.91
CA PRO A 637 18.55 -4.82 -15.87
C PRO A 637 18.00 -4.60 -14.46
N VAL A 638 16.94 -3.80 -14.34
CA VAL A 638 16.32 -3.46 -13.04
C VAL A 638 15.67 -4.70 -12.44
N LEU A 639 14.89 -5.45 -13.22
CA LEU A 639 14.26 -6.69 -12.77
C LEU A 639 15.30 -7.77 -12.44
N CYS A 640 16.43 -7.79 -13.15
CA CYS A 640 17.52 -8.73 -12.93
C CYS A 640 18.55 -8.26 -11.87
N ALA A 641 18.33 -7.12 -11.21
CA ALA A 641 19.32 -6.56 -10.27
C ALA A 641 19.66 -7.51 -9.11
N GLY A 642 18.68 -8.28 -8.63
CA GLY A 642 18.86 -9.31 -7.60
C GLY A 642 19.83 -10.42 -8.01
N LEU A 643 19.86 -10.81 -9.29
CA LEU A 643 20.81 -11.80 -9.80
C LEU A 643 22.25 -11.26 -9.74
N ALA A 644 22.47 -10.01 -10.14
CA ALA A 644 23.81 -9.40 -10.15
C ALA A 644 24.33 -9.10 -8.75
N THR A 645 23.45 -8.78 -7.80
CA THR A 645 23.82 -8.39 -6.43
C THR A 645 23.95 -9.58 -5.49
N HIS A 646 23.03 -10.56 -5.55
CA HIS A 646 22.99 -11.67 -4.58
C HIS A 646 23.56 -12.98 -5.12
N HIS A 647 23.25 -13.37 -6.36
CA HIS A 647 23.68 -14.66 -6.91
C HIS A 647 25.05 -14.61 -7.61
N PHE A 648 25.37 -13.51 -8.30
CA PHE A 648 26.62 -13.35 -9.05
C PHE A 648 27.40 -12.05 -8.75
N PRO A 649 27.65 -11.70 -7.46
CA PRO A 649 28.32 -10.43 -7.10
C PRO A 649 29.72 -10.27 -7.70
N SER A 650 30.43 -11.38 -7.85
CA SER A 650 31.81 -11.42 -8.34
C SER A 650 31.94 -11.26 -9.86
N SER A 651 30.85 -11.13 -10.61
CA SER A 651 30.88 -11.05 -12.08
C SER A 651 30.84 -9.60 -12.58
N PRO A 652 31.98 -8.98 -12.95
CA PRO A 652 31.99 -7.62 -13.49
C PRO A 652 31.36 -7.56 -14.89
N LYS A 653 31.43 -8.65 -15.67
CA LYS A 653 30.85 -8.75 -17.02
C LYS A 653 29.32 -8.59 -17.00
N LEU A 654 28.64 -9.20 -16.04
CA LEU A 654 27.18 -9.11 -15.91
C LEU A 654 26.74 -7.69 -15.56
N ARG A 655 27.41 -7.05 -14.59
CA ARG A 655 27.13 -5.66 -14.19
C ARG A 655 27.35 -4.68 -15.33
N LYS A 656 28.45 -4.83 -16.09
CA LYS A 656 28.72 -4.03 -17.28
C LYS A 656 27.68 -4.26 -18.39
N GLY A 657 27.26 -5.52 -18.60
CA GLY A 657 26.19 -5.85 -19.55
C GLY A 657 24.86 -5.20 -19.18
N PHE A 658 24.46 -5.27 -17.91
CA PHE A 658 23.26 -4.60 -17.40
C PHE A 658 23.31 -3.08 -17.52
N ALA A 659 24.45 -2.46 -17.20
CA ALA A 659 24.65 -1.03 -17.42
C ALA A 659 24.56 -0.66 -18.91
N ALA A 660 25.18 -1.44 -19.80
CA ALA A 660 25.12 -1.22 -21.24
C ALA A 660 23.69 -1.35 -21.79
N CYS A 661 22.93 -2.37 -21.36
CA CYS A 661 21.52 -2.52 -21.72
C CYS A 661 20.67 -1.34 -21.26
N PHE A 662 20.90 -0.86 -20.03
CA PHE A 662 20.18 0.30 -19.50
C PHE A 662 20.51 1.58 -20.28
N CYS A 663 21.79 1.85 -20.54
CA CYS A 663 22.22 3.00 -21.32
C CYS A 663 21.66 2.94 -22.76
N LEU A 664 21.69 1.76 -23.40
CA LEU A 664 21.12 1.58 -24.73
C LEU A 664 19.61 1.83 -24.75
N GLY A 665 18.88 1.33 -23.74
CA GLY A 665 17.45 1.59 -23.58
C GLY A 665 17.14 3.06 -23.41
N ALA A 666 17.89 3.77 -22.57
CA ALA A 666 17.73 5.21 -22.33
C ALA A 666 18.01 6.03 -23.61
N VAL A 667 19.02 5.64 -24.39
CA VAL A 667 19.32 6.26 -25.69
C VAL A 667 18.18 6.04 -26.69
N LEU A 668 17.63 4.82 -26.77
CA LEU A 668 16.49 4.53 -27.65
C LEU A 668 15.23 5.32 -27.28
N MET A 669 14.97 5.49 -25.98
CA MET A 669 13.88 6.32 -25.48
C MET A 669 14.09 7.81 -25.78
N ALA A 670 15.33 8.30 -25.76
CA ALA A 670 15.64 9.71 -25.99
C ALA A 670 15.65 10.09 -27.48
N ILE A 671 16.15 9.21 -28.34
CA ILE A 671 16.31 9.46 -29.79
C ILE A 671 15.02 9.14 -30.56
N GLU A 672 14.22 8.18 -30.08
CA GLU A 672 13.03 7.66 -30.77
C GLU A 672 13.26 7.37 -32.27
N PRO A 673 14.27 6.56 -32.65
CA PRO A 673 14.56 6.27 -34.05
C PRO A 673 13.39 5.56 -34.75
N ASP A 674 13.21 5.82 -36.05
CA ASP A 674 12.18 5.14 -36.84
C ASP A 674 12.54 3.66 -37.05
N MET A 675 11.84 2.78 -36.32
CA MET A 675 12.06 1.33 -36.31
C MET A 675 11.48 0.61 -37.53
N SER A 676 10.75 1.30 -38.40
CA SER A 676 10.15 0.72 -39.61
C SER A 676 11.20 0.09 -40.54
N ARG A 677 12.44 0.60 -40.52
CA ARG A 677 13.57 0.11 -41.33
C ARG A 677 14.30 -1.11 -40.74
N LEU A 678 14.05 -1.45 -39.48
CA LEU A 678 14.70 -2.56 -38.77
C LEU A 678 13.86 -3.86 -38.78
N GLY A 679 12.79 -3.93 -39.59
CA GLY A 679 12.06 -5.17 -39.87
C GLY A 679 11.14 -5.69 -38.75
N PHE A 680 10.94 -4.93 -37.67
CA PHE A 680 10.05 -5.32 -36.57
C PHE A 680 8.55 -5.02 -36.80
N ALA A 681 8.21 -4.46 -37.96
CA ALA A 681 6.82 -4.22 -38.34
C ALA A 681 6.16 -5.47 -38.95
N SER A 682 5.03 -5.85 -38.33
CA SER A 682 3.93 -6.65 -38.90
C SER A 682 4.16 -8.12 -39.25
N SER A 683 4.07 -9.01 -38.26
CA SER A 683 3.59 -10.40 -38.52
C SER A 683 2.53 -10.93 -37.53
N MET A 684 2.24 -10.25 -36.41
CA MET A 684 1.16 -10.68 -35.48
C MET A 684 0.00 -9.69 -35.33
N ALA A 685 0.03 -8.54 -36.01
CA ALA A 685 -1.08 -7.57 -36.07
C ALA A 685 -1.92 -7.73 -37.35
N GLY A 686 -2.09 -8.95 -37.84
CA GLY A 686 -3.03 -9.26 -38.92
C GLY A 686 -4.46 -9.17 -38.39
N GLY A 687 -5.05 -7.97 -38.40
CA GLY A 687 -6.47 -7.84 -38.06
C GLY A 687 -7.07 -6.44 -37.97
N ARG A 688 -6.29 -5.37 -37.78
CA ARG A 688 -6.86 -3.99 -37.81
C ARG A 688 -6.27 -3.21 -38.98
N ARG A 689 -6.90 -3.39 -40.15
CA ARG A 689 -6.71 -2.51 -41.30
C ARG A 689 -7.07 -1.08 -40.90
N ARG A 690 -6.23 -0.17 -41.38
CA ARG A 690 -6.40 1.28 -41.40
C ARG A 690 -7.80 1.64 -41.90
N THR A 691 -8.57 2.33 -41.09
CA THR A 691 -9.63 3.23 -41.54
C THR A 691 -9.29 4.61 -40.99
N TRP A 692 -8.86 5.47 -41.90
CA TRP A 692 -8.98 6.93 -41.83
C TRP A 692 -9.70 7.32 -43.12
N PRO A 693 -10.45 8.43 -43.16
CA PRO A 693 -10.57 9.49 -42.15
C PRO A 693 -11.57 9.19 -41.03
#